data_AF-A0A3M1N4D2-F1
#
_entry.id   AF-A0A3M1N4D2-F1
#
_cell.length_a   1.000
_cell.length_b   1.000
_cell.length_c   1.000
_cell.angle_alpha   90.00
_cell.angle_beta   90.00
_cell.angle_gamma   90.00
#
_symmetry.space_group_name_H-M   'P 1'
#
loop_
_entity.id
_entity.type
_entity.pdbx_description
1 polymer ?
#
loop_
_entity_poly.entity_id
_entity_poly.type
_entity_poly.pdbx_seq_one_letter_code
_entity_poly.pdbx_strand_id
1 'polypeptide(L)'
;MVVLLLCALMSLTGFGVALVGADQHWRVVRGWENPADGGALPFKVPLAGVNVALTKYTPEELPRQLAAIAQAGFIWVRQSFYWAEIEPERGIFDFSRYDPIVAALAEQPRLRLVAVLESTPTWARRREASGHFFAPPANMEYFARFARALAARYADQIDFYQIWDEPNLNDRWGGLDPQPVEYAAMLAAAYPAIKGNDLDATVIAAGLAPTVEQGPRNLSDLTYLRALYAYGANQYFDAAAGKPYGFNSSPEDRTVDSNVLNFSRLILLREVMQQHGDGHKALWASHFGWNSLPAGWHGAPSIWGQVDSATQAAWTRAAYRRAAREWAWLGGLILQHWSPDAPADDPIHGFAVSQRAAEWFENGAFFADDALEVGLHHPTDARLRYEGAWLLGTLGADVRSADYADPNFDFSPQRLTFRFRGESLALRVRRGDYLAYLYVKIDGAPANGLPQVDGAGYLVLRSATLQPETVTLRVASGLAEGAHEAEIVPYLGNERWILAAIAVGQAPPQAPLSMSIGALLALIGVAGMAWALRQMPPNSRAQAQAVLRNYFQRMAAFFSAAVISIAGALSMALTINDLLPAALKRDSAAIAAAAAISGALYLSPHLIVTVAALITLIVLIYNRPLIGLALILFWAPFFLAPLELYLWAAPMVELSTLATLSAAILRGALAWLRGARIGRLRLNAFDWLMLALGALGCLSLLWSAERAPALRELRVIVIEPLLFYALLRALRLERREWLLLADVFLMAGAAVSLIGLYGYVTGTGGFALAEQGTRRLMSVYSSPNNLALFLGRVLPFGVALFCFAPSWFRRVGVGILTALVLLALALTQSLGAALLGVPAAVACALLLWDWRRGGVILLGIALIAVIALPVAARIPRLQGALDLSRASSLMRTQLWQASLSMIAEHPLTGVGLDQFLYLYRSRYILPSAWEEPDLSHPHNLLLDFWLRLGLGGLVAFGALQLVFWRRGLRLWRALRGDPWLSACVVGALGAMANILAHGLVDNSYFVIDLAYSFCFVVGLISSLYQAP
;
A
#
# COMPACT_ATOMS: atom_id res chain seq x y z
N MET A 1 -38.35 -17.92 15.95
CA MET A 1 -37.42 -18.98 15.50
C MET A 1 -37.38 -19.06 13.98
N VAL A 2 -38.54 -19.18 13.31
CA VAL A 2 -38.65 -19.20 11.84
C VAL A 2 -37.90 -18.04 11.16
N VAL A 3 -38.11 -16.79 11.61
CA VAL A 3 -37.40 -15.61 11.06
C VAL A 3 -35.87 -15.72 11.22
N LEU A 4 -35.39 -16.24 12.37
CA LEU A 4 -33.96 -16.43 12.61
C LEU A 4 -33.36 -17.46 11.64
N LEU A 5 -34.06 -18.59 11.44
CA LEU A 5 -33.67 -19.64 10.50
C LEU A 5 -33.71 -19.13 9.05
N LEU A 6 -34.71 -18.35 8.68
CA LEU A 6 -34.80 -17.73 7.35
C LEU A 6 -33.65 -16.74 7.12
N CYS A 7 -33.30 -15.91 8.11
CA CYS A 7 -32.16 -14.99 8.02
C CYS A 7 -30.81 -15.74 7.95
N ALA A 8 -30.66 -16.84 8.70
CA ALA A 8 -29.46 -17.68 8.64
C ALA A 8 -29.33 -18.40 7.29
N LEU A 9 -30.43 -18.95 6.77
CA LEU A 9 -30.47 -19.57 5.45
C LEU A 9 -30.15 -18.54 4.36
N MET A 10 -30.75 -17.35 4.41
CA MET A 10 -30.44 -16.26 3.49
C MET A 10 -28.97 -15.86 3.55
N SER A 11 -28.36 -15.87 4.74
CA SER A 11 -26.93 -15.57 4.90
C SER A 11 -26.04 -16.64 4.27
N LEU A 12 -26.37 -17.92 4.48
CA LEU A 12 -25.63 -19.05 3.90
C LEU A 12 -25.78 -19.10 2.38
N THR A 13 -27.00 -18.92 1.87
CA THR A 13 -27.26 -18.86 0.43
C THR A 13 -26.57 -17.65 -0.20
N GLY A 14 -26.63 -16.48 0.43
CA GLY A 14 -25.91 -15.28 -0.03
C GLY A 14 -24.39 -15.51 -0.11
N PHE A 15 -23.81 -16.14 0.92
CA PHE A 15 -22.39 -16.50 0.92
C PHE A 15 -22.06 -17.53 -0.16
N GLY A 16 -22.89 -18.57 -0.35
CA GLY A 16 -22.71 -19.55 -1.42
C GLY A 16 -22.77 -18.94 -2.82
N VAL A 17 -23.72 -18.04 -3.07
CA VAL A 17 -23.80 -17.28 -4.34
C VAL A 17 -22.59 -16.38 -4.53
N ALA A 18 -22.11 -15.71 -3.48
CA ALA A 18 -20.90 -14.90 -3.54
C ALA A 18 -19.65 -15.73 -3.86
N LEU A 19 -19.50 -16.91 -3.25
CA LEU A 19 -18.39 -17.83 -3.54
C LEU A 19 -18.43 -18.38 -4.98
N VAL A 20 -19.60 -18.82 -5.45
CA VAL A 20 -19.75 -19.30 -6.84
C VAL A 20 -19.50 -18.17 -7.83
N GLY A 21 -20.02 -16.97 -7.56
CA GLY A 21 -19.75 -15.78 -8.37
C GLY A 21 -18.27 -15.41 -8.40
N ALA A 22 -17.57 -15.52 -7.25
CA ALA A 22 -16.13 -15.30 -7.16
C ALA A 22 -15.32 -16.35 -7.93
N ASP A 23 -15.67 -17.64 -7.83
CA ASP A 23 -15.02 -18.72 -8.60
C ASP A 23 -15.22 -18.54 -10.12
N GLN A 24 -16.45 -18.24 -10.56
CA GLN A 24 -16.74 -17.97 -11.97
C GLN A 24 -15.95 -16.76 -12.48
N HIS A 25 -15.94 -15.68 -11.71
CA HIS A 25 -15.18 -14.47 -12.07
C HIS A 25 -13.68 -14.77 -12.16
N TRP A 26 -13.14 -15.46 -11.17
CA TRP A 26 -11.74 -15.89 -11.14
C TRP A 26 -11.37 -16.68 -12.41
N ARG A 27 -12.23 -17.60 -12.87
CA ARG A 27 -11.97 -18.41 -14.08
C ARG A 27 -11.91 -17.54 -15.34
N VAL A 28 -12.77 -16.52 -15.43
CA VAL A 28 -12.83 -15.62 -16.58
C VAL A 28 -11.59 -14.73 -16.65
N VAL A 29 -11.13 -14.22 -15.51
CA VAL A 29 -9.99 -13.28 -15.41
C VAL A 29 -8.64 -13.96 -15.25
N ARG A 30 -8.60 -15.29 -15.20
CA ARG A 30 -7.33 -16.03 -15.05
C ARG A 30 -6.40 -15.77 -16.23
N GLY A 31 -5.15 -15.45 -15.94
CA GLY A 31 -4.14 -15.09 -16.94
C GLY A 31 -4.25 -13.64 -17.45
N TRP A 32 -5.26 -12.89 -17.01
CA TRP A 32 -5.37 -11.46 -17.27
C TRP A 32 -4.38 -10.71 -16.39
N GLU A 33 -3.49 -9.94 -17.00
CA GLU A 33 -2.55 -9.07 -16.27
C GLU A 33 -2.68 -7.66 -16.82
N ASN A 34 -3.13 -6.73 -15.97
CA ASN A 34 -3.27 -5.34 -16.33
C ASN A 34 -1.93 -4.61 -16.06
N PRO A 35 -1.23 -4.12 -17.10
CA PRO A 35 0.04 -3.40 -16.93
C PRO A 35 -0.05 -2.18 -16.01
N ALA A 36 -1.23 -1.54 -15.97
CA ALA A 36 -1.46 -0.36 -15.15
C ALA A 36 -1.55 -0.65 -13.64
N ASP A 37 -1.48 -1.92 -13.20
CA ASP A 37 -1.40 -2.31 -11.78
C ASP A 37 0.05 -2.46 -11.28
N GLY A 38 1.06 -2.31 -12.14
CA GLY A 38 2.47 -2.34 -11.74
C GLY A 38 3.09 -3.72 -11.55
N GLY A 39 2.49 -4.76 -12.15
CA GLY A 39 3.05 -6.12 -12.16
C GLY A 39 4.41 -6.21 -12.88
N ALA A 40 5.18 -7.25 -12.55
CA ALA A 40 6.40 -7.59 -13.28
C ALA A 40 6.02 -8.15 -14.66
N LEU A 41 6.13 -7.31 -15.69
CA LEU A 41 5.81 -7.63 -17.07
C LEU A 41 7.01 -7.34 -17.99
N PRO A 42 7.20 -8.13 -19.05
CA PRO A 42 8.15 -7.81 -20.12
C PRO A 42 7.68 -6.58 -20.90
N PHE A 43 8.60 -5.96 -21.65
CA PHE A 43 8.20 -4.98 -22.65
C PHE A 43 7.39 -5.64 -23.77
N LYS A 44 6.35 -4.94 -24.21
CA LYS A 44 5.46 -5.38 -25.28
C LYS A 44 6.23 -5.44 -26.59
N VAL A 45 6.23 -6.61 -27.18
CA VAL A 45 6.68 -6.84 -28.56
C VAL A 45 5.47 -7.12 -29.46
N PRO A 46 5.60 -6.97 -30.79
CA PRO A 46 4.51 -7.33 -31.69
C PRO A 46 4.08 -8.78 -31.53
N LEU A 47 2.79 -9.08 -31.64
CA LEU A 47 2.30 -10.46 -31.49
C LEU A 47 2.42 -11.28 -32.78
N ALA A 48 2.17 -10.68 -33.94
CA ALA A 48 1.93 -11.40 -35.19
C ALA A 48 3.17 -12.14 -35.69
N GLY A 49 3.10 -13.47 -35.75
CA GLY A 49 4.14 -14.31 -36.33
C GLY A 49 3.64 -15.54 -37.04
N VAL A 50 4.52 -16.17 -37.82
CA VAL A 50 4.23 -17.41 -38.54
C VAL A 50 5.47 -18.30 -38.63
N ASN A 51 5.25 -19.61 -38.46
CA ASN A 51 6.27 -20.62 -38.72
C ASN A 51 6.44 -20.85 -40.22
N VAL A 52 7.67 -21.06 -40.67
CA VAL A 52 8.02 -21.18 -42.08
C VAL A 52 8.99 -22.35 -42.33
N ALA A 53 9.03 -22.77 -43.60
CA ALA A 53 9.99 -23.74 -44.11
C ALA A 53 10.61 -23.14 -45.38
N LEU A 54 11.44 -22.11 -45.20
CA LEU A 54 11.97 -21.29 -46.29
C LEU A 54 13.00 -22.04 -47.15
N THR A 55 13.63 -23.07 -46.59
CA THR A 55 14.63 -23.92 -47.26
C THR A 55 14.11 -24.74 -48.44
N LYS A 56 12.78 -24.77 -48.66
CA LYS A 56 12.16 -25.44 -49.81
C LYS A 56 12.01 -24.54 -51.04
N TYR A 57 12.12 -23.22 -50.88
CA TYR A 57 11.91 -22.26 -51.95
C TYR A 57 13.20 -22.00 -52.72
N THR A 58 13.09 -21.79 -54.02
CA THR A 58 14.22 -21.34 -54.84
C THR A 58 14.58 -19.87 -54.53
N PRO A 59 15.79 -19.41 -54.90
CA PRO A 59 16.18 -18.00 -54.74
C PRO A 59 15.20 -17.01 -55.38
N GLU A 60 14.48 -17.38 -56.43
CA GLU A 60 13.47 -16.55 -57.11
C GLU A 60 12.08 -16.59 -56.44
N GLU A 61 11.79 -17.64 -55.67
CA GLU A 61 10.53 -17.79 -54.94
C GLU A 61 10.60 -17.15 -53.55
N LEU A 62 11.74 -17.26 -52.89
CA LEU A 62 11.95 -16.83 -51.52
C LEU A 62 11.56 -15.34 -51.28
N PRO A 63 12.04 -14.36 -52.06
CA PRO A 63 11.63 -12.96 -51.87
C PRO A 63 10.12 -12.74 -52.03
N ARG A 64 9.47 -13.47 -52.94
CA ARG A 64 8.02 -13.37 -53.16
C ARG A 64 7.23 -13.91 -51.96
N GLN A 65 7.70 -15.01 -51.36
CA GLN A 65 7.07 -15.58 -50.16
C GLN A 65 7.25 -14.65 -48.96
N LEU A 66 8.45 -14.10 -48.76
CA LEU A 66 8.71 -13.14 -47.69
C LEU A 66 7.87 -11.86 -47.84
N ALA A 67 7.75 -11.33 -49.07
CA ALA A 67 6.88 -10.20 -49.36
C ALA A 67 5.40 -10.52 -49.05
N ALA A 68 4.92 -11.71 -49.39
CA ALA A 68 3.55 -12.14 -49.07
C ALA A 68 3.32 -12.29 -47.55
N ILE A 69 4.30 -12.81 -46.81
CA ILE A 69 4.26 -12.88 -45.34
C ILE A 69 4.19 -11.47 -44.74
N ALA A 70 5.03 -10.54 -45.20
CA ALA A 70 5.03 -9.15 -44.75
C ALA A 70 3.73 -8.41 -45.10
N GLN A 71 3.16 -8.69 -46.29
CA GLN A 71 1.88 -8.16 -46.74
C GLN A 71 0.71 -8.67 -45.90
N ALA A 72 0.75 -9.91 -45.41
CA ALA A 72 -0.25 -10.42 -44.47
C ALA A 72 -0.16 -9.76 -43.08
N GLY A 73 0.87 -8.94 -42.82
CA GLY A 73 1.06 -8.20 -41.58
C GLY A 73 1.85 -8.96 -40.51
N PHE A 74 2.41 -10.13 -40.83
CA PHE A 74 3.31 -10.83 -39.92
C PHE A 74 4.61 -10.07 -39.74
N ILE A 75 5.17 -10.15 -38.53
CA ILE A 75 6.45 -9.55 -38.15
C ILE A 75 7.45 -10.64 -37.84
N TRP A 76 7.05 -11.63 -37.03
CA TRP A 76 7.93 -12.74 -36.68
C TRP A 76 7.86 -13.85 -37.71
N VAL A 77 9.04 -14.27 -38.18
CA VAL A 77 9.23 -15.45 -39.02
C VAL A 77 10.03 -16.45 -38.21
N ARG A 78 9.44 -17.60 -37.88
CA ARG A 78 10.12 -18.64 -37.10
C ARG A 78 10.60 -19.77 -38.02
N GLN A 79 11.91 -19.96 -38.10
CA GLN A 79 12.58 -20.88 -39.04
C GLN A 79 13.58 -21.76 -38.29
N SER A 80 13.57 -23.06 -38.58
CA SER A 80 14.56 -24.01 -38.05
C SER A 80 15.90 -23.93 -38.78
N PHE A 81 16.97 -23.96 -38.00
CA PHE A 81 18.37 -24.07 -38.40
C PHE A 81 18.90 -25.41 -37.88
N TYR A 82 19.09 -26.36 -38.78
CA TYR A 82 19.47 -27.72 -38.44
C TYR A 82 20.99 -27.83 -38.33
N TRP A 83 21.50 -28.00 -37.12
CA TRP A 83 22.93 -28.22 -36.87
C TRP A 83 23.48 -29.40 -37.70
N ALA A 84 22.69 -30.47 -37.88
CA ALA A 84 23.08 -31.63 -38.66
C ALA A 84 23.39 -31.31 -40.13
N GLU A 85 22.74 -30.28 -40.68
CA GLU A 85 22.96 -29.81 -42.05
C GLU A 85 24.08 -28.76 -42.12
N ILE A 86 24.21 -27.95 -41.06
CA ILE A 86 25.17 -26.85 -40.99
C ILE A 86 26.59 -27.33 -40.63
N GLU A 87 26.76 -28.36 -39.80
CA GLU A 87 28.07 -28.93 -39.44
C GLU A 87 28.09 -30.45 -39.74
N PRO A 88 28.00 -30.85 -41.02
CA PRO A 88 27.91 -32.26 -41.40
C PRO A 88 29.16 -33.05 -40.97
N GLU A 89 30.31 -32.39 -40.97
CA GLU A 89 31.58 -32.88 -40.42
C GLU A 89 32.08 -31.96 -39.32
N ARG A 90 32.70 -32.53 -38.28
CA ARG A 90 33.13 -31.80 -37.10
C ARG A 90 34.09 -30.66 -37.48
N GLY A 91 33.70 -29.42 -37.16
CA GLY A 91 34.47 -28.20 -37.41
C GLY A 91 34.36 -27.64 -38.82
N ILE A 92 33.62 -28.31 -39.72
CA ILE A 92 33.38 -27.84 -41.10
C ILE A 92 31.93 -27.34 -41.17
N PHE A 93 31.77 -26.02 -41.20
CA PHE A 93 30.46 -25.38 -41.26
C PHE A 93 30.09 -25.02 -42.71
N ASP A 94 28.90 -25.45 -43.14
CA ASP A 94 28.27 -25.10 -44.40
C ASP A 94 26.96 -24.34 -44.16
N PHE A 95 26.99 -23.03 -44.38
CA PHE A 95 25.82 -22.16 -44.25
C PHE A 95 25.10 -21.90 -45.59
N SER A 96 25.53 -22.53 -46.70
CA SER A 96 25.06 -22.20 -48.05
C SER A 96 23.54 -22.30 -48.21
N ARG A 97 22.87 -23.19 -47.46
CA ARG A 97 21.41 -23.34 -47.46
C ARG A 97 20.68 -22.21 -46.73
N TYR A 98 21.32 -21.57 -45.76
CA TYR A 98 20.72 -20.58 -44.87
C TYR A 98 21.14 -19.14 -45.18
N ASP A 99 22.34 -18.92 -45.75
CA ASP A 99 22.82 -17.59 -46.14
C ASP A 99 21.81 -16.84 -47.03
N PRO A 100 21.20 -17.45 -48.07
CA PRO A 100 20.21 -16.75 -48.91
C PRO A 100 18.94 -16.39 -48.13
N ILE A 101 18.56 -17.20 -47.14
CA ILE A 101 17.38 -16.97 -46.30
C ILE A 101 17.60 -15.74 -45.42
N VAL A 102 18.73 -15.69 -44.72
CA VAL A 102 19.06 -14.55 -43.84
C VAL A 102 19.25 -13.27 -44.66
N ALA A 103 19.91 -13.35 -45.82
CA ALA A 103 20.07 -12.22 -46.72
C ALA A 103 18.71 -11.68 -47.23
N ALA A 104 17.82 -12.56 -47.70
CA ALA A 104 16.50 -12.14 -48.18
C ALA A 104 15.59 -11.59 -47.07
N LEU A 105 15.74 -12.08 -45.83
CA LEU A 105 15.05 -11.51 -44.66
C LEU A 105 15.58 -10.13 -44.28
N ALA A 106 16.89 -9.89 -44.40
CA ALA A 106 17.50 -8.59 -44.13
C ALA A 106 16.99 -7.48 -45.08
N GLU A 107 16.55 -7.84 -46.29
CA GLU A 107 15.90 -6.92 -47.24
C GLU A 107 14.45 -6.57 -46.84
N GLN A 108 13.87 -7.22 -45.83
CA GLN A 108 12.50 -7.02 -45.37
C GLN A 108 12.48 -6.24 -44.05
N PRO A 109 12.34 -4.90 -44.06
CA PRO A 109 12.51 -4.08 -42.86
C PRO A 109 11.48 -4.35 -41.75
N ARG A 110 10.32 -4.93 -42.10
CA ARG A 110 9.26 -5.31 -41.14
C ARG A 110 9.48 -6.68 -40.51
N LEU A 111 10.13 -7.62 -41.20
CA LEU A 111 10.25 -9.00 -40.72
C LEU A 111 11.41 -9.13 -39.73
N ARG A 112 11.25 -10.05 -38.78
CA ARG A 112 12.24 -10.42 -37.77
C ARG A 112 12.30 -11.93 -37.66
N LEU A 113 13.51 -12.47 -37.59
CA LEU A 113 13.77 -13.90 -37.58
C LEU A 113 13.87 -14.43 -36.15
N VAL A 114 13.09 -15.47 -35.85
CA VAL A 114 13.32 -16.35 -34.70
C VAL A 114 14.00 -17.62 -35.21
N ALA A 115 15.31 -17.71 -34.98
CA ALA A 115 16.12 -18.85 -35.41
C ALA A 115 16.02 -19.99 -34.39
N VAL A 116 15.50 -21.15 -34.82
CA VAL A 116 15.37 -22.33 -33.96
C VAL A 116 16.55 -23.25 -34.18
N LEU A 117 17.44 -23.34 -33.20
CA LEU A 117 18.64 -24.17 -33.27
C LEU A 117 18.30 -25.58 -32.79
N GLU A 118 18.32 -26.56 -33.70
CA GLU A 118 17.95 -27.94 -33.37
C GLU A 118 18.68 -28.97 -34.25
N SER A 119 18.35 -30.25 -34.05
CA SER A 119 19.03 -31.44 -34.61
C SER A 119 20.47 -31.62 -34.14
N THR A 120 21.05 -32.79 -34.44
CA THR A 120 22.44 -33.10 -34.10
C THR A 120 23.11 -33.84 -35.26
N PRO A 121 24.32 -33.43 -35.72
CA PRO A 121 25.05 -34.14 -36.77
C PRO A 121 25.49 -35.52 -36.31
N THR A 122 25.61 -36.47 -37.23
CA THR A 122 25.87 -37.89 -36.94
C THR A 122 27.08 -38.11 -36.03
N TRP A 123 28.16 -37.33 -36.21
CA TRP A 123 29.38 -37.40 -35.40
C TRP A 123 29.21 -36.94 -33.95
N ALA A 124 28.15 -36.19 -33.63
CA ALA A 124 27.90 -35.60 -32.31
C ALA A 124 26.73 -36.28 -31.55
N ARG A 125 25.98 -37.18 -32.19
CA ARG A 125 24.81 -37.83 -31.59
C ARG A 125 25.21 -38.76 -30.46
N ARG A 126 24.31 -38.91 -29.49
CA ARG A 126 24.36 -40.01 -28.51
C ARG A 126 24.35 -41.36 -29.22
N ARG A 127 25.12 -42.31 -28.67
CA ARG A 127 25.28 -43.65 -29.26
C ARG A 127 23.95 -44.39 -29.33
N GLU A 128 23.14 -44.24 -28.29
CA GLU A 128 21.83 -44.88 -28.10
C GLU A 128 20.78 -44.40 -29.11
N ALA A 129 20.96 -43.20 -29.66
CA ALA A 129 20.05 -42.55 -30.60
C ALA A 129 20.74 -42.16 -31.92
N SER A 130 21.84 -42.85 -32.28
CA SER A 130 22.70 -42.46 -33.42
C SER A 130 21.96 -42.36 -34.77
N GLY A 131 20.91 -43.15 -34.98
CA GLY A 131 20.07 -43.11 -36.17
C GLY A 131 19.05 -41.96 -36.22
N HIS A 132 18.80 -41.27 -35.11
CA HIS A 132 17.69 -40.31 -35.01
C HIS A 132 18.15 -38.87 -35.30
N PHE A 133 17.43 -38.15 -36.17
CA PHE A 133 17.81 -36.80 -36.60
C PHE A 133 17.77 -35.77 -35.45
N PHE A 134 16.75 -35.87 -34.60
CA PHE A 134 16.57 -35.07 -33.38
C PHE A 134 17.17 -35.73 -32.12
N ALA A 135 18.20 -36.56 -32.26
CA ALA A 135 18.92 -37.05 -31.09
C ALA A 135 19.60 -35.89 -30.36
N PRO A 136 19.59 -35.85 -29.01
CA PRO A 136 20.39 -34.87 -28.29
C PRO A 136 21.89 -35.13 -28.51
N PRO A 137 22.74 -34.10 -28.39
CA PRO A 137 24.18 -34.27 -28.48
C PRO A 137 24.74 -35.10 -27.34
N ALA A 138 25.78 -35.88 -27.63
CA ALA A 138 26.56 -36.58 -26.62
C ALA A 138 27.35 -35.63 -25.70
N ASN A 139 27.58 -34.38 -26.13
CA ASN A 139 28.25 -33.34 -25.36
C ASN A 139 27.66 -31.96 -25.70
N MET A 140 27.16 -31.24 -24.68
CA MET A 140 26.52 -29.93 -24.83
C MET A 140 27.49 -28.84 -25.34
N GLU A 141 28.80 -28.99 -25.11
CA GLU A 141 29.81 -28.05 -25.64
C GLU A 141 29.88 -28.07 -27.17
N TYR A 142 29.54 -29.21 -27.80
CA TYR A 142 29.47 -29.28 -29.27
C TYR A 142 28.33 -28.43 -29.80
N PHE A 143 27.17 -28.48 -29.14
CA PHE A 143 26.04 -27.63 -29.47
C PHE A 143 26.33 -26.16 -29.17
N ALA A 144 27.02 -25.85 -28.07
CA ALA A 144 27.46 -24.48 -27.76
C ALA A 144 28.41 -23.90 -28.83
N ARG A 145 29.32 -24.71 -29.38
CA ARG A 145 30.18 -24.28 -30.50
C ARG A 145 29.38 -23.97 -31.76
N PHE A 146 28.36 -24.77 -32.07
CA PHE A 146 27.44 -24.48 -33.16
C PHE A 146 26.65 -23.19 -32.92
N ALA A 147 26.05 -23.03 -31.74
CA ALA A 147 25.34 -21.81 -31.36
C ALA A 147 26.23 -20.57 -31.45
N ARG A 148 27.50 -20.68 -31.01
CA ARG A 148 28.53 -19.65 -31.17
C ARG A 148 28.79 -19.32 -32.63
N ALA A 149 29.01 -20.32 -33.48
CA ALA A 149 29.31 -20.12 -34.88
C ALA A 149 28.15 -19.45 -35.64
N LEU A 150 26.91 -19.83 -35.33
CA LEU A 150 25.72 -19.24 -35.90
C LEU A 150 25.54 -17.78 -35.42
N ALA A 151 25.63 -17.52 -34.12
CA ALA A 151 25.53 -16.16 -33.57
C ALA A 151 26.64 -15.25 -34.09
N ALA A 152 27.90 -15.71 -34.12
CA ALA A 152 29.01 -14.94 -34.67
C ALA A 152 28.85 -14.61 -36.16
N ARG A 153 28.10 -15.44 -36.91
CA ARG A 153 27.83 -15.21 -38.33
C ARG A 153 26.69 -14.22 -38.55
N TYR A 154 25.64 -14.26 -37.72
CA TYR A 154 24.37 -13.58 -37.99
C TYR A 154 23.93 -12.57 -36.91
N ALA A 155 24.79 -12.19 -35.97
CA ALA A 155 24.46 -11.27 -34.87
C ALA A 155 23.81 -9.95 -35.36
N ASP A 156 24.25 -9.42 -36.49
CA ASP A 156 23.70 -8.17 -37.04
C ASP A 156 22.30 -8.34 -37.68
N GLN A 157 21.81 -9.58 -37.87
CA GLN A 157 20.54 -9.88 -38.56
C GLN A 157 19.55 -10.69 -37.72
N ILE A 158 20.00 -11.37 -36.66
CA ILE A 158 19.17 -12.27 -35.84
C ILE A 158 19.22 -11.85 -34.39
N ASP A 159 18.11 -11.28 -33.91
CA ASP A 159 17.98 -10.87 -32.50
C ASP A 159 17.39 -11.98 -31.61
N PHE A 160 16.80 -13.06 -32.17
CA PHE A 160 16.05 -14.08 -31.40
C PHE A 160 16.49 -15.51 -31.73
N TYR A 161 16.95 -16.22 -30.70
CA TYR A 161 17.45 -17.60 -30.82
C TYR A 161 16.62 -18.52 -29.92
N GLN A 162 15.88 -19.46 -30.51
CA GLN A 162 15.21 -20.52 -29.76
C GLN A 162 16.13 -21.74 -29.66
N ILE A 163 16.35 -22.25 -28.43
CA ILE A 163 17.20 -23.42 -28.21
C ILE A 163 16.35 -24.68 -28.17
N TRP A 164 16.45 -25.50 -29.22
CA TRP A 164 15.68 -26.72 -29.44
C TRP A 164 14.17 -26.50 -29.61
N ASP A 165 13.44 -27.56 -29.94
CA ASP A 165 11.97 -27.57 -29.99
C ASP A 165 11.41 -28.90 -29.51
N GLU A 166 10.41 -28.84 -28.62
CA GLU A 166 9.71 -29.99 -28.03
C GLU A 166 10.59 -31.05 -27.34
N PRO A 167 11.62 -30.68 -26.54
CA PRO A 167 12.49 -31.66 -25.86
C PRO A 167 11.73 -32.51 -24.82
N ASN A 168 10.46 -32.21 -24.57
CA ASN A 168 9.55 -32.93 -23.70
C ASN A 168 8.83 -34.10 -24.39
N LEU A 169 9.06 -34.34 -25.69
CA LEU A 169 8.55 -35.49 -26.44
C LEU A 169 9.68 -36.47 -26.80
N ASN A 170 9.41 -37.78 -26.70
CA ASN A 170 10.36 -38.85 -27.02
C ASN A 170 10.96 -38.72 -28.43
N ASP A 171 10.09 -38.53 -29.42
CA ASP A 171 10.46 -38.45 -30.83
C ASP A 171 11.34 -37.21 -31.13
N ARG A 172 11.14 -36.14 -30.37
CA ARG A 172 11.89 -34.89 -30.48
C ARG A 172 13.13 -34.86 -29.57
N TRP A 173 13.44 -36.01 -28.96
CA TRP A 173 14.62 -36.25 -28.12
C TRP A 173 15.31 -37.57 -28.49
N GLY A 174 15.30 -37.95 -29.77
CA GLY A 174 16.09 -39.09 -30.27
C GLY A 174 15.46 -40.46 -30.05
N GLY A 175 14.17 -40.53 -29.72
CA GLY A 175 13.54 -41.76 -29.24
C GLY A 175 13.92 -42.11 -27.80
N LEU A 176 14.58 -41.19 -27.08
CA LEU A 176 14.96 -41.35 -25.67
C LEU A 176 13.92 -40.70 -24.75
N ASP A 177 13.86 -41.14 -23.50
CA ASP A 177 13.01 -40.48 -22.50
C ASP A 177 13.47 -39.02 -22.31
N PRO A 178 12.56 -38.03 -22.35
CA PRO A 178 12.87 -36.63 -22.12
C PRO A 178 13.59 -36.38 -20.79
N GLN A 179 14.75 -35.70 -20.85
CA GLN A 179 15.57 -35.38 -19.67
C GLN A 179 15.67 -33.85 -19.47
N PRO A 180 14.85 -33.23 -18.60
CA PRO A 180 14.91 -31.78 -18.37
C PRO A 180 16.27 -31.29 -17.88
N VAL A 181 17.01 -32.12 -17.13
CA VAL A 181 18.36 -31.78 -16.66
C VAL A 181 19.38 -31.67 -17.80
N GLU A 182 19.29 -32.55 -18.81
CA GLU A 182 20.16 -32.51 -19.98
C GLU A 182 19.85 -31.29 -20.84
N TYR A 183 18.56 -30.97 -21.02
CA TYR A 183 18.16 -29.74 -21.72
C TYR A 183 18.57 -28.47 -20.96
N ALA A 184 18.48 -28.45 -19.62
CA ALA A 184 19.00 -27.35 -18.81
C ALA A 184 20.50 -27.15 -19.01
N ALA A 185 21.28 -28.25 -19.12
CA ALA A 185 22.70 -28.18 -19.45
C ALA A 185 22.97 -27.67 -20.87
N MET A 186 22.11 -28.01 -21.84
CA MET A 186 22.17 -27.46 -23.19
C MET A 186 21.96 -25.94 -23.19
N LEU A 187 20.94 -25.45 -22.46
CA LEU A 187 20.70 -24.02 -22.27
C LEU A 187 21.91 -23.33 -21.61
N ALA A 188 22.44 -23.92 -20.53
CA ALA A 188 23.59 -23.40 -19.81
C ALA A 188 24.85 -23.28 -20.67
N ALA A 189 25.02 -24.15 -21.67
CA ALA A 189 26.13 -24.10 -22.61
C ALA A 189 25.88 -23.12 -23.77
N ALA A 190 24.66 -23.11 -24.34
CA ALA A 190 24.31 -22.29 -25.49
C ALA A 190 24.15 -20.79 -25.16
N TYR A 191 23.56 -20.47 -24.01
CA TYR A 191 23.28 -19.08 -23.59
C TYR A 191 24.54 -18.19 -23.59
N PRO A 192 25.62 -18.51 -22.85
CA PRO A 192 26.84 -17.69 -22.89
C PRO A 192 27.54 -17.72 -24.25
N ALA A 193 27.38 -18.79 -25.03
CA ALA A 193 27.97 -18.89 -26.37
C ALA A 193 27.34 -17.88 -27.36
N ILE A 194 26.03 -17.69 -27.28
CA ILE A 194 25.29 -16.68 -28.04
C ILE A 194 25.59 -15.30 -27.49
N LYS A 195 25.37 -15.07 -26.18
CA LYS A 195 25.57 -13.77 -25.52
C LYS A 195 26.98 -13.21 -25.67
N GLY A 196 27.99 -14.08 -25.78
CA GLY A 196 29.38 -13.67 -25.99
C GLY A 196 29.68 -13.09 -27.37
N ASN A 197 28.78 -13.26 -28.36
CA ASN A 197 28.91 -12.70 -29.71
C ASN A 197 27.81 -11.68 -30.02
N ASP A 198 26.65 -11.83 -29.38
CA ASP A 198 25.51 -10.94 -29.51
C ASP A 198 24.91 -10.69 -28.11
N LEU A 199 25.26 -9.54 -27.52
CA LEU A 199 24.84 -9.19 -26.16
C LEU A 199 23.34 -8.87 -26.06
N ASP A 200 22.75 -8.39 -27.16
CA ASP A 200 21.37 -7.93 -27.22
C ASP A 200 20.40 -9.05 -27.64
N ALA A 201 20.91 -10.17 -28.18
CA ALA A 201 20.15 -11.38 -28.52
C ALA A 201 19.20 -11.82 -27.41
N THR A 202 17.94 -12.09 -27.72
CA THR A 202 17.00 -12.78 -26.83
C THR A 202 17.12 -14.30 -27.02
N VAL A 203 17.52 -15.00 -25.97
CA VAL A 203 17.56 -16.48 -25.97
C VAL A 203 16.23 -17.03 -25.42
N ILE A 204 15.48 -17.72 -26.27
CA ILE A 204 14.18 -18.31 -25.95
C ILE A 204 14.39 -19.81 -25.64
N ALA A 205 13.84 -20.29 -24.52
CA ALA A 205 13.80 -21.73 -24.23
C ALA A 205 12.93 -22.48 -25.27
N ALA A 206 13.04 -23.80 -25.29
CA ALA A 206 12.38 -24.62 -26.29
C ALA A 206 10.87 -24.44 -26.24
N GLY A 207 10.23 -24.49 -27.40
CA GLY A 207 8.78 -24.59 -27.50
C GLY A 207 8.32 -25.91 -26.90
N LEU A 208 7.76 -25.90 -25.69
CA LEU A 208 7.27 -27.11 -25.03
C LEU A 208 5.95 -27.56 -25.67
N ALA A 209 5.89 -28.84 -26.07
CA ALA A 209 4.69 -29.43 -26.65
C ALA A 209 3.62 -29.64 -25.58
N PRO A 210 2.34 -29.25 -25.83
CA PRO A 210 1.26 -29.45 -24.88
C PRO A 210 0.92 -30.94 -24.81
N THR A 211 1.09 -31.54 -23.64
CA THR A 211 0.64 -32.91 -23.34
C THR A 211 0.22 -33.04 -21.89
N VAL A 212 -0.68 -33.99 -21.63
CA VAL A 212 -1.12 -34.38 -20.28
C VAL A 212 -0.34 -35.59 -19.75
N GLU A 213 0.54 -36.16 -20.57
CA GLU A 213 1.36 -37.32 -20.24
C GLU A 213 2.34 -37.03 -19.09
N GLN A 214 2.60 -38.04 -18.27
CA GLN A 214 3.44 -37.93 -17.06
C GLN A 214 4.74 -38.74 -17.17
N GLY A 215 5.08 -39.23 -18.37
CA GLY A 215 6.29 -40.00 -18.63
C GLY A 215 6.08 -41.51 -18.75
N PRO A 216 7.16 -42.26 -19.04
CA PRO A 216 8.51 -41.74 -19.27
C PRO A 216 8.75 -41.21 -20.69
N ARG A 217 7.95 -41.63 -21.68
CA ARG A 217 8.15 -41.26 -23.10
C ARG A 217 7.90 -39.79 -23.38
N ASN A 218 6.80 -39.22 -22.86
CA ASN A 218 6.50 -37.80 -23.01
C ASN A 218 6.20 -37.20 -21.65
N LEU A 219 6.65 -35.96 -21.43
CA LEU A 219 6.40 -35.23 -20.20
C LEU A 219 5.55 -34.01 -20.49
N SER A 220 4.54 -33.78 -19.65
CA SER A 220 3.75 -32.55 -19.69
C SER A 220 4.64 -31.32 -19.67
N ASP A 221 4.33 -30.36 -20.53
CA ASP A 221 4.94 -29.03 -20.61
C ASP A 221 5.08 -28.37 -19.24
N LEU A 222 4.07 -28.50 -18.38
CA LEU A 222 4.08 -27.95 -17.01
C LEU A 222 5.12 -28.65 -16.12
N THR A 223 5.18 -29.98 -16.16
CA THR A 223 6.13 -30.77 -15.37
C THR A 223 7.55 -30.51 -15.85
N TYR A 224 7.74 -30.45 -17.17
CA TYR A 224 9.03 -30.17 -17.78
C TYR A 224 9.53 -28.77 -17.39
N LEU A 225 8.70 -27.72 -17.52
CA LEU A 225 9.10 -26.36 -17.15
C LEU A 225 9.41 -26.23 -15.65
N ARG A 226 8.62 -26.84 -14.76
CA ARG A 226 8.93 -26.86 -13.32
C ARG A 226 10.27 -27.54 -13.03
N ALA A 227 10.57 -28.63 -13.73
CA ALA A 227 11.86 -29.30 -13.59
C ALA A 227 13.01 -28.41 -14.06
N LEU A 228 12.85 -27.65 -15.17
CA LEU A 228 13.85 -26.68 -15.60
C LEU A 228 14.13 -25.60 -14.54
N TYR A 229 13.08 -25.06 -13.91
CA TYR A 229 13.25 -24.13 -12.78
C TYR A 229 13.96 -24.79 -11.59
N ALA A 230 13.61 -26.04 -11.25
CA ALA A 230 14.27 -26.78 -10.17
C ALA A 230 15.77 -27.01 -10.43
N TYR A 231 16.18 -27.11 -11.70
CA TYR A 231 17.60 -27.21 -12.10
C TYR A 231 18.28 -25.84 -12.30
N GLY A 232 17.60 -24.73 -12.01
CA GLY A 232 18.15 -23.39 -12.18
C GLY A 232 18.37 -22.98 -13.63
N ALA A 233 17.61 -23.54 -14.58
CA ALA A 233 17.73 -23.21 -16.01
C ALA A 233 17.30 -21.76 -16.32
N ASN A 234 16.56 -21.13 -15.42
CA ASN A 234 16.04 -19.76 -15.59
C ASN A 234 17.13 -18.70 -15.72
N GLN A 235 18.36 -18.96 -15.30
CA GLN A 235 19.48 -18.04 -15.55
C GLN A 235 20.02 -18.10 -17.00
N TYR A 236 19.55 -19.06 -17.80
CA TYR A 236 20.07 -19.36 -19.14
C TYR A 236 19.02 -19.23 -20.26
N PHE A 237 17.95 -18.46 -20.01
CA PHE A 237 17.03 -18.00 -21.04
C PHE A 237 16.41 -16.65 -20.66
N ASP A 238 16.15 -15.81 -21.65
CA ASP A 238 15.53 -14.50 -21.52
C ASP A 238 13.99 -14.58 -21.66
N ALA A 239 13.50 -15.64 -22.32
CA ALA A 239 12.08 -15.93 -22.48
C ALA A 239 11.80 -17.44 -22.51
N ALA A 240 10.60 -17.84 -22.08
CA ALA A 240 10.12 -19.22 -22.19
C ALA A 240 9.20 -19.38 -23.41
N ALA A 241 8.95 -20.61 -23.86
CA ALA A 241 8.02 -20.87 -24.95
C ALA A 241 7.11 -22.08 -24.71
N GLY A 242 5.88 -22.01 -25.21
CA GLY A 242 4.90 -23.09 -25.23
C GLY A 242 4.08 -23.09 -26.51
N LYS A 243 3.29 -24.15 -26.73
CA LYS A 243 2.49 -24.30 -27.96
C LYS A 243 0.99 -24.40 -27.64
N PRO A 244 0.26 -23.28 -27.52
CA PRO A 244 -1.18 -23.30 -27.22
C PRO A 244 -2.03 -23.64 -28.45
N TYR A 245 -2.02 -24.88 -28.91
CA TYR A 245 -2.97 -25.31 -29.94
C TYR A 245 -4.41 -25.22 -29.41
N GLY A 246 -5.33 -24.77 -30.25
CA GLY A 246 -6.74 -24.66 -29.85
C GLY A 246 -7.50 -25.99 -29.88
N PHE A 247 -6.93 -27.02 -30.51
CA PHE A 247 -7.53 -28.33 -30.70
C PHE A 247 -8.97 -28.24 -31.26
N ASN A 248 -9.96 -28.73 -30.52
CA ASN A 248 -11.38 -28.68 -30.88
C ASN A 248 -12.14 -27.54 -30.16
N SER A 249 -11.43 -26.64 -29.47
CA SER A 249 -12.02 -25.62 -28.59
C SER A 249 -11.82 -24.22 -29.15
N SER A 250 -12.79 -23.34 -28.89
CA SER A 250 -12.70 -21.92 -29.22
C SER A 250 -11.55 -21.26 -28.45
N PRO A 251 -10.88 -20.24 -29.02
CA PRO A 251 -9.95 -19.41 -28.27
C PRO A 251 -10.59 -18.68 -27.09
N GLU A 252 -11.93 -18.64 -26.97
CA GLU A 252 -12.64 -18.04 -25.85
C GLU A 252 -13.00 -19.04 -24.72
N ASP A 253 -12.65 -20.33 -24.87
CA ASP A 253 -12.79 -21.31 -23.79
C ASP A 253 -11.92 -20.92 -22.59
N ARG A 254 -12.56 -20.64 -21.45
CA ARG A 254 -11.91 -20.18 -20.21
C ARG A 254 -11.42 -21.32 -19.31
N THR A 255 -11.50 -22.56 -19.78
CA THR A 255 -11.00 -23.72 -19.04
C THR A 255 -9.48 -23.69 -18.99
N VAL A 256 -8.92 -23.46 -17.80
CA VAL A 256 -7.48 -23.50 -17.54
C VAL A 256 -7.21 -24.68 -16.59
N ASP A 257 -6.95 -25.85 -17.15
CA ASP A 257 -6.78 -27.09 -16.38
C ASP A 257 -5.60 -27.90 -16.92
N SER A 258 -4.82 -28.54 -16.04
CA SER A 258 -3.63 -29.29 -16.42
C SER A 258 -3.94 -30.56 -17.22
N ASN A 259 -5.18 -31.03 -17.22
CA ASN A 259 -5.64 -32.20 -17.98
C ASN A 259 -6.39 -31.82 -19.27
N VAL A 260 -6.51 -30.53 -19.57
CA VAL A 260 -7.18 -30.04 -20.78
C VAL A 260 -6.15 -29.44 -21.73
N LEU A 261 -6.26 -29.81 -23.00
CA LEU A 261 -5.46 -29.26 -24.09
C LEU A 261 -6.31 -28.27 -24.87
N ASN A 262 -6.01 -26.98 -24.72
CA ASN A 262 -6.69 -25.88 -25.40
C ASN A 262 -5.78 -24.63 -25.45
N PHE A 263 -6.26 -23.57 -26.09
CA PHE A 263 -5.54 -22.30 -26.21
C PHE A 263 -5.22 -21.66 -24.84
N SER A 264 -6.17 -21.75 -23.89
CA SER A 264 -6.05 -21.19 -22.53
C SER A 264 -5.01 -21.90 -21.66
N ARG A 265 -4.57 -23.11 -22.02
CA ARG A 265 -3.55 -23.86 -21.29
C ARG A 265 -2.25 -23.08 -21.11
N LEU A 266 -1.90 -22.17 -22.03
CA LEU A 266 -0.70 -21.34 -21.92
C LEU A 266 -0.59 -20.58 -20.60
N ILE A 267 -1.73 -20.21 -20.02
CA ILE A 267 -1.82 -19.50 -18.74
C ILE A 267 -1.17 -20.32 -17.62
N LEU A 268 -1.24 -21.65 -17.66
CA LEU A 268 -0.58 -22.50 -16.66
C LEU A 268 0.95 -22.42 -16.74
N LEU A 269 1.53 -22.27 -17.93
CA LEU A 269 2.98 -22.03 -18.07
C LEU A 269 3.35 -20.65 -17.53
N ARG A 270 2.54 -19.62 -17.81
CA ARG A 270 2.72 -18.27 -17.23
C ARG A 270 2.70 -18.31 -15.68
N GLU A 271 1.76 -19.04 -15.09
CA GLU A 271 1.67 -19.20 -13.64
C GLU A 271 2.91 -19.91 -13.06
N VAL A 272 3.44 -20.92 -13.74
CA VAL A 272 4.71 -21.57 -13.34
C VAL A 272 5.85 -20.57 -13.36
N MET A 273 5.96 -19.71 -14.38
CA MET A 273 6.99 -18.66 -14.42
C MET A 273 6.86 -17.68 -13.25
N GLN A 274 5.64 -17.21 -12.96
CA GLN A 274 5.39 -16.28 -11.86
C GLN A 274 5.71 -16.89 -10.49
N GLN A 275 5.35 -18.15 -10.26
CA GLN A 275 5.67 -18.88 -9.02
C GLN A 275 7.18 -18.98 -8.76
N HIS A 276 8.01 -18.89 -9.80
CA HIS A 276 9.47 -18.95 -9.71
C HIS A 276 10.15 -17.57 -9.89
N GLY A 277 9.39 -16.47 -9.84
CA GLY A 277 9.94 -15.10 -9.92
C GLY A 277 10.25 -14.57 -11.33
N ASP A 278 9.97 -15.36 -12.37
CA ASP A 278 10.26 -15.02 -13.77
C ASP A 278 9.09 -14.31 -14.49
N GLY A 279 8.19 -13.69 -13.73
CA GLY A 279 7.05 -12.92 -14.29
C GLY A 279 7.47 -11.77 -15.22
N HIS A 280 8.67 -11.21 -15.03
CA HIS A 280 9.23 -10.15 -15.87
C HIS A 280 9.68 -10.63 -17.27
N LYS A 281 9.79 -11.94 -17.50
CA LYS A 281 10.16 -12.52 -18.79
C LYS A 281 8.93 -12.82 -19.64
N ALA A 282 9.10 -12.72 -20.95
CA ALA A 282 8.06 -13.06 -21.89
C ALA A 282 7.84 -14.58 -21.99
N LEU A 283 6.59 -14.98 -22.20
CA LEU A 283 6.23 -16.32 -22.66
C LEU A 283 5.85 -16.22 -24.14
N TRP A 284 6.51 -16.99 -24.99
CA TRP A 284 6.23 -17.04 -26.41
C TRP A 284 5.28 -18.21 -26.71
N ALA A 285 4.27 -17.95 -27.52
CA ALA A 285 3.48 -19.01 -28.15
C ALA A 285 4.17 -19.36 -29.46
N SER A 286 5.15 -20.27 -29.42
CA SER A 286 5.97 -20.62 -30.58
C SER A 286 5.17 -21.30 -31.70
N HIS A 287 4.00 -21.82 -31.34
CA HIS A 287 3.04 -22.41 -32.25
C HIS A 287 1.62 -22.23 -31.69
N PHE A 288 0.66 -21.86 -32.53
CA PHE A 288 -0.75 -21.95 -32.21
C PHE A 288 -1.59 -22.09 -33.48
N GLY A 289 -2.88 -22.39 -33.31
CA GLY A 289 -3.86 -22.40 -34.39
C GLY A 289 -4.84 -23.56 -34.29
N TRP A 290 -5.65 -23.69 -35.33
CA TRP A 290 -6.61 -24.77 -35.54
C TRP A 290 -6.37 -25.43 -36.88
N ASN A 291 -6.50 -26.75 -36.94
CA ASN A 291 -6.26 -27.51 -38.15
C ASN A 291 -7.55 -27.60 -39.00
N SER A 292 -7.43 -27.37 -40.31
CA SER A 292 -8.53 -27.47 -41.26
C SER A 292 -8.12 -28.24 -42.51
N LEU A 293 -8.32 -29.57 -42.47
CA LEU A 293 -8.04 -30.44 -43.60
C LEU A 293 -9.06 -30.21 -44.75
N PRO A 294 -8.63 -30.30 -46.02
CA PRO A 294 -9.50 -30.09 -47.17
C PRO A 294 -10.60 -31.15 -47.26
N ALA A 295 -11.70 -30.79 -47.94
CA ALA A 295 -12.75 -31.75 -48.27
C ALA A 295 -12.16 -32.88 -49.14
N GLY A 296 -12.35 -34.14 -48.73
CA GLY A 296 -11.78 -35.31 -49.41
C GLY A 296 -10.38 -35.70 -48.95
N TRP A 297 -9.95 -35.32 -47.74
CA TRP A 297 -8.69 -35.76 -47.15
C TRP A 297 -8.57 -37.30 -47.07
N HIS A 298 -7.46 -37.84 -47.60
CA HIS A 298 -7.18 -39.28 -47.63
C HIS A 298 -5.93 -39.68 -46.80
N GLY A 299 -5.24 -38.71 -46.19
CA GLY A 299 -4.09 -38.95 -45.32
C GLY A 299 -4.46 -39.28 -43.88
N ALA A 300 -3.48 -39.21 -42.98
CA ALA A 300 -3.71 -39.47 -41.56
C ALA A 300 -4.63 -38.41 -40.93
N PRO A 301 -5.50 -38.78 -39.96
CA PRO A 301 -6.34 -37.80 -39.26
C PRO A 301 -5.48 -36.82 -38.45
N SER A 302 -5.98 -35.59 -38.28
CA SER A 302 -5.31 -34.57 -37.46
C SER A 302 -5.33 -34.95 -35.98
N ILE A 303 -4.16 -34.97 -35.35
CA ILE A 303 -4.00 -35.11 -33.89
C ILE A 303 -4.33 -33.81 -33.14
N TRP A 304 -4.43 -32.68 -33.86
CA TRP A 304 -4.73 -31.35 -33.31
C TRP A 304 -6.21 -30.99 -33.42
N GLY A 305 -7.10 -31.96 -33.58
CA GLY A 305 -8.51 -31.71 -33.88
C GLY A 305 -8.73 -31.19 -35.31
N GLN A 306 -9.97 -30.86 -35.64
CA GLN A 306 -10.34 -30.40 -36.99
C GLN A 306 -11.51 -29.41 -36.94
N VAL A 307 -11.38 -28.31 -37.67
CA VAL A 307 -12.44 -27.31 -37.88
C VAL A 307 -12.61 -27.00 -39.37
N ASP A 308 -13.74 -26.40 -39.75
CA ASP A 308 -13.91 -25.86 -41.10
C ASP A 308 -13.06 -24.58 -41.30
N SER A 309 -12.83 -24.21 -42.56
CA SER A 309 -11.95 -23.08 -42.91
C SER A 309 -12.48 -21.73 -42.43
N ALA A 310 -13.80 -21.54 -42.32
CA ALA A 310 -14.37 -20.28 -41.85
C ALA A 310 -14.17 -20.14 -40.34
N THR A 311 -14.40 -21.23 -39.60
CA THR A 311 -14.10 -21.33 -38.16
C THR A 311 -12.61 -21.13 -37.89
N GLN A 312 -11.72 -21.75 -38.68
CA GLN A 312 -10.26 -21.57 -38.57
C GLN A 312 -9.87 -20.08 -38.64
N ALA A 313 -10.40 -19.34 -39.62
CA ALA A 313 -10.11 -17.92 -39.80
C ALA A 313 -10.68 -17.07 -38.66
N ALA A 314 -11.93 -17.34 -38.24
CA ALA A 314 -12.60 -16.61 -37.16
C ALA A 314 -11.88 -16.80 -35.82
N TRP A 315 -11.55 -18.04 -35.47
CA TRP A 315 -10.86 -18.37 -34.23
C TRP A 315 -9.42 -17.87 -34.22
N THR A 316 -8.69 -17.91 -35.34
CA THR A 316 -7.35 -17.32 -35.41
C THR A 316 -7.36 -15.82 -35.14
N ARG A 317 -8.31 -15.06 -35.71
CA ARG A 317 -8.46 -13.62 -35.42
C ARG A 317 -8.87 -13.36 -33.96
N ALA A 318 -9.80 -14.16 -33.42
CA ALA A 318 -10.24 -14.03 -32.03
C ALA A 318 -9.09 -14.32 -31.05
N ALA A 319 -8.23 -15.29 -31.35
CA ALA A 319 -7.04 -15.59 -30.56
C ALA A 319 -6.08 -14.40 -30.47
N TYR A 320 -5.77 -13.74 -31.59
CA TYR A 320 -4.95 -12.53 -31.59
C TYR A 320 -5.59 -11.39 -30.78
N ARG A 321 -6.90 -11.13 -30.96
CA ARG A 321 -7.61 -10.10 -30.19
C ARG A 321 -7.61 -10.38 -28.69
N ARG A 322 -7.83 -11.65 -28.31
CA ARG A 322 -7.81 -12.08 -26.92
C ARG A 322 -6.41 -11.92 -26.32
N ALA A 323 -5.37 -12.42 -26.99
CA ALA A 323 -4.00 -12.30 -26.51
C ALA A 323 -3.56 -10.83 -26.38
N ALA A 324 -3.91 -9.98 -27.37
CA ALA A 324 -3.61 -8.55 -27.34
C ALA A 324 -4.23 -7.84 -26.13
N ARG A 325 -5.47 -8.21 -25.77
CA ARG A 325 -6.23 -7.65 -24.65
C ARG A 325 -5.79 -8.18 -23.29
N GLU A 326 -5.56 -9.48 -23.18
CA GLU A 326 -5.50 -10.18 -21.89
C GLU A 326 -4.07 -10.52 -21.46
N TRP A 327 -3.19 -10.82 -22.43
CA TRP A 327 -1.89 -11.42 -22.19
C TRP A 327 -0.77 -10.42 -22.46
N ALA A 328 -0.72 -9.36 -21.65
CA ALA A 328 0.35 -8.37 -21.71
C ALA A 328 1.76 -8.95 -21.50
N TRP A 329 1.84 -10.17 -20.95
CA TRP A 329 3.06 -10.94 -20.74
C TRP A 329 3.50 -11.76 -21.96
N LEU A 330 2.67 -11.88 -22.99
CA LEU A 330 2.96 -12.69 -24.17
C LEU A 330 4.00 -11.99 -25.05
N GLY A 331 4.99 -12.76 -25.49
CA GLY A 331 5.85 -12.39 -26.62
C GLY A 331 5.14 -12.61 -27.95
N GLY A 332 5.83 -13.19 -28.93
CA GLY A 332 5.20 -13.57 -30.20
C GLY A 332 4.12 -14.65 -30.05
N LEU A 333 3.05 -14.51 -30.82
CA LEU A 333 1.99 -15.49 -31.04
C LEU A 333 2.15 -16.03 -32.47
N ILE A 334 2.90 -17.13 -32.60
CA ILE A 334 3.42 -17.60 -33.88
C ILE A 334 2.50 -18.67 -34.47
N LEU A 335 1.83 -18.35 -35.57
CA LEU A 335 0.88 -19.24 -36.24
C LEU A 335 1.57 -20.48 -36.82
N GLN A 336 0.90 -21.62 -36.77
CA GLN A 336 1.51 -22.94 -36.96
C GLN A 336 2.28 -23.14 -38.26
N HIS A 337 1.81 -22.67 -39.42
CA HIS A 337 2.63 -22.74 -40.63
C HIS A 337 2.15 -21.86 -41.79
N TRP A 338 3.07 -21.16 -42.46
CA TRP A 338 2.80 -20.49 -43.74
C TRP A 338 2.51 -21.50 -44.85
N SER A 339 3.47 -22.37 -45.15
CA SER A 339 3.30 -23.54 -46.03
C SER A 339 4.28 -24.65 -45.59
N PRO A 340 3.82 -25.80 -45.09
CA PRO A 340 4.69 -26.84 -44.55
C PRO A 340 5.53 -27.54 -45.62
N ASP A 341 6.72 -28.00 -45.23
CA ASP A 341 7.57 -28.91 -46.01
C ASP A 341 7.36 -30.34 -45.50
N ALA A 342 6.25 -30.95 -45.92
CA ALA A 342 5.81 -32.26 -45.45
C ALA A 342 5.11 -33.03 -46.57
N PRO A 343 5.07 -34.38 -46.51
CA PRO A 343 4.31 -35.21 -47.45
C PRO A 343 2.86 -34.74 -47.62
N ALA A 344 2.30 -34.89 -48.81
CA ALA A 344 0.97 -34.35 -49.14
C ALA A 344 -0.19 -34.95 -48.32
N ASP A 345 0.04 -36.11 -47.71
CA ASP A 345 -0.87 -36.84 -46.83
C ASP A 345 -0.62 -36.59 -45.33
N ASP A 346 0.27 -35.65 -44.98
CA ASP A 346 0.52 -35.23 -43.61
C ASP A 346 -0.54 -34.22 -43.12
N PRO A 347 -1.20 -34.46 -41.98
CA PRO A 347 -2.23 -33.55 -41.47
C PRO A 347 -1.73 -32.14 -41.14
N ILE A 348 -0.42 -31.88 -41.06
CA ILE A 348 0.13 -30.53 -40.87
C ILE A 348 -0.29 -29.54 -41.97
N HIS A 349 -0.62 -30.05 -43.18
CA HIS A 349 -1.16 -29.24 -44.28
C HIS A 349 -2.46 -28.52 -43.91
N GLY A 350 -3.22 -29.04 -42.95
CA GLY A 350 -4.42 -28.37 -42.43
C GLY A 350 -4.14 -27.04 -41.72
N PHE A 351 -2.89 -26.72 -41.39
CA PHE A 351 -2.50 -25.43 -40.81
C PHE A 351 -1.98 -24.41 -41.83
N ALA A 352 -1.79 -24.79 -43.10
CA ALA A 352 -1.17 -23.92 -44.09
C ALA A 352 -2.01 -22.65 -44.36
N VAL A 353 -1.41 -21.47 -44.21
CA VAL A 353 -2.11 -20.18 -44.40
C VAL A 353 -1.63 -19.33 -45.56
N SER A 354 -0.60 -19.75 -46.31
CA SER A 354 0.03 -18.96 -47.38
C SER A 354 -0.94 -18.38 -48.42
N GLN A 355 -2.02 -19.10 -48.75
CA GLN A 355 -3.02 -18.66 -49.73
C GLN A 355 -4.17 -17.83 -49.12
N ARG A 356 -4.27 -17.76 -47.78
CA ARG A 356 -5.45 -17.24 -47.06
C ARG A 356 -5.14 -16.11 -46.08
N ALA A 357 -3.91 -16.05 -45.57
CA ALA A 357 -3.54 -15.12 -44.50
C ALA A 357 -3.73 -13.64 -44.89
N ALA A 358 -3.43 -13.27 -46.14
CA ALA A 358 -3.64 -11.91 -46.63
C ALA A 358 -5.13 -11.49 -46.56
N GLU A 359 -6.05 -12.40 -46.88
CA GLU A 359 -7.49 -12.15 -46.74
C GLU A 359 -7.90 -12.11 -45.26
N TRP A 360 -7.43 -13.08 -44.46
CA TRP A 360 -7.78 -13.16 -43.03
C TRP A 360 -7.40 -11.90 -42.27
N PHE A 361 -6.27 -11.29 -42.61
CA PHE A 361 -5.73 -10.12 -41.91
C PHE A 361 -5.82 -8.83 -42.72
N GLU A 362 -6.68 -8.80 -43.75
CA GLU A 362 -7.01 -7.59 -44.52
C GLU A 362 -5.75 -6.90 -45.08
N ASN A 363 -4.84 -7.68 -45.67
CA ASN A 363 -3.52 -7.25 -46.14
C ASN A 363 -2.70 -6.51 -45.07
N GLY A 364 -2.76 -7.04 -43.83
CA GLY A 364 -2.03 -6.54 -42.68
C GLY A 364 -2.72 -5.39 -41.94
N ALA A 365 -3.83 -4.86 -42.44
CA ALA A 365 -4.59 -3.79 -41.76
C ALA A 365 -5.08 -4.22 -40.38
N PHE A 366 -5.33 -5.51 -40.17
CA PHE A 366 -5.73 -6.06 -38.87
C PHE A 366 -4.72 -5.78 -37.74
N PHE A 367 -3.42 -5.68 -38.06
CA PHE A 367 -2.33 -5.44 -37.09
C PHE A 367 -1.78 -4.01 -37.14
N ALA A 368 -2.25 -3.17 -38.07
CA ALA A 368 -1.74 -1.82 -38.25
C ALA A 368 -2.46 -0.85 -37.29
N ASP A 369 -1.74 -0.34 -36.29
CA ASP A 369 -2.23 0.71 -35.40
C ASP A 369 -1.12 1.73 -35.12
N ASP A 370 -1.47 3.02 -35.12
CA ASP A 370 -0.59 4.11 -34.70
C ASP A 370 -0.60 4.31 -33.17
N ALA A 371 -1.51 3.62 -32.47
CA ALA A 371 -1.64 3.63 -31.03
C ALA A 371 -0.81 2.53 -30.33
N LEU A 372 -0.40 2.80 -29.10
CA LEU A 372 0.07 1.78 -28.16
C LEU A 372 -1.09 0.83 -27.79
N GLU A 373 -0.84 -0.47 -27.78
CA GLU A 373 -1.81 -1.48 -27.37
C GLU A 373 -1.69 -1.79 -25.86
N VAL A 374 -2.54 -2.66 -25.32
CA VAL A 374 -2.40 -3.14 -23.94
C VAL A 374 -1.05 -3.85 -23.75
N GLY A 375 -0.23 -3.30 -22.86
CA GLY A 375 1.15 -3.73 -22.66
C GLY A 375 2.00 -2.72 -21.90
N LEU A 376 3.23 -3.12 -21.60
CA LEU A 376 4.28 -2.24 -21.07
C LEU A 376 5.18 -1.80 -22.23
N HIS A 377 5.23 -0.52 -22.55
CA HIS A 377 5.97 0.04 -23.68
C HIS A 377 7.24 0.74 -23.22
N HIS A 378 8.35 0.46 -23.90
CA HIS A 378 9.60 1.16 -23.65
C HIS A 378 9.53 2.60 -24.21
N PRO A 379 10.17 3.60 -23.57
CA PRO A 379 10.18 4.99 -24.06
C PRO A 379 10.83 5.22 -25.43
N THR A 380 11.44 4.20 -26.03
CA THR A 380 11.96 4.25 -27.41
C THR A 380 10.97 3.71 -28.44
N ASP A 381 9.73 3.37 -28.04
CA ASP A 381 8.69 2.90 -28.96
C ASP A 381 8.46 3.95 -30.06
N ALA A 382 8.51 3.50 -31.32
CA ALA A 382 8.45 4.38 -32.49
C ALA A 382 7.10 5.10 -32.66
N ARG A 383 6.08 4.77 -31.86
CA ARG A 383 4.79 5.49 -31.82
C ARG A 383 4.81 6.72 -30.90
N LEU A 384 5.83 6.86 -30.06
CA LEU A 384 5.99 8.02 -29.18
C LEU A 384 6.56 9.22 -29.96
N ARG A 385 6.10 10.42 -29.63
CA ARG A 385 6.56 11.68 -30.23
C ARG A 385 7.10 12.59 -29.14
N TYR A 386 8.38 12.92 -29.26
CA TYR A 386 9.10 13.76 -28.29
C TYR A 386 9.41 15.12 -28.93
N GLU A 387 9.06 16.20 -28.23
CA GLU A 387 9.38 17.58 -28.58
C GLU A 387 10.29 18.18 -27.50
N GLY A 388 11.36 18.87 -27.92
CA GLY A 388 12.34 19.48 -27.03
C GLY A 388 13.62 18.66 -26.86
N ALA A 389 14.21 18.69 -25.66
CA ALA A 389 15.53 18.16 -25.33
C ALA A 389 15.45 16.80 -24.60
N TRP A 390 14.55 15.93 -25.06
CA TRP A 390 14.44 14.56 -24.53
C TRP A 390 15.66 13.72 -24.94
N LEU A 391 16.20 13.00 -23.97
CA LEU A 391 17.20 11.95 -24.14
C LEU A 391 16.54 10.59 -23.96
N LEU A 392 16.74 9.72 -24.94
CA LEU A 392 16.25 8.34 -24.92
C LEU A 392 17.44 7.39 -24.73
N GLY A 393 17.28 6.39 -23.87
CA GLY A 393 18.27 5.35 -23.67
C GLY A 393 17.63 4.05 -23.18
N THR A 394 18.45 3.02 -23.00
CA THR A 394 18.03 1.68 -22.52
C THR A 394 17.40 1.70 -21.12
N LEU A 395 17.65 2.76 -20.36
CA LEU A 395 17.09 2.94 -19.02
C LEU A 395 15.78 3.73 -18.99
N GLY A 396 15.37 4.34 -20.11
CA GLY A 396 14.16 5.15 -20.22
C GLY A 396 14.35 6.49 -20.93
N ALA A 397 13.43 7.43 -20.71
CA ALA A 397 13.45 8.78 -21.26
C ALA A 397 13.61 9.85 -20.16
N ASP A 398 14.46 10.83 -20.42
CA ASP A 398 14.77 11.97 -19.54
C ASP A 398 14.82 13.28 -20.34
N VAL A 399 14.79 14.45 -19.69
CA VAL A 399 14.93 15.77 -20.31
C VAL A 399 16.18 16.47 -19.74
N ARG A 400 17.10 16.91 -20.60
CA ARG A 400 18.28 17.70 -20.18
C ARG A 400 18.14 19.19 -20.52
N SER A 401 18.55 20.05 -19.59
CA SER A 401 18.74 21.48 -19.83
C SER A 401 20.16 21.74 -20.37
N ALA A 402 20.32 22.77 -21.20
CA ALA A 402 21.64 23.25 -21.63
C ALA A 402 22.27 24.25 -20.62
N ASP A 403 21.47 24.88 -19.75
CA ASP A 403 21.92 25.88 -18.77
C ASP A 403 21.28 25.62 -17.39
N TYR A 404 22.07 25.02 -16.49
CA TYR A 404 21.63 24.60 -15.14
C TYR A 404 21.60 25.71 -14.09
N ALA A 405 22.09 26.90 -14.44
CA ALA A 405 22.19 28.03 -13.52
C ALA A 405 20.98 28.98 -13.56
N ASP A 406 20.03 28.79 -14.49
CA ASP A 406 18.85 29.65 -14.59
C ASP A 406 17.62 29.02 -13.90
N PRO A 407 17.24 29.46 -12.69
CA PRO A 407 16.01 29.05 -12.03
C PRO A 407 14.74 29.48 -12.78
N ASN A 408 14.85 30.25 -13.86
CA ASN A 408 13.76 30.64 -14.75
C ASN A 408 13.72 29.84 -16.06
N PHE A 409 14.44 28.71 -16.15
CA PHE A 409 14.42 27.86 -17.35
C PHE A 409 12.97 27.48 -17.71
N ASP A 410 12.57 27.87 -18.92
CA ASP A 410 11.22 27.64 -19.41
C ASP A 410 11.03 26.18 -19.83
N PHE A 411 10.30 25.41 -19.02
CA PHE A 411 9.92 24.04 -19.32
C PHE A 411 8.83 23.93 -20.40
N SER A 412 8.30 25.05 -20.91
CA SER A 412 7.20 25.06 -21.90
C SER A 412 7.43 24.31 -23.22
N PRO A 413 8.66 24.10 -23.76
CA PRO A 413 8.81 23.41 -25.05
C PRO A 413 8.94 21.88 -24.92
N GLN A 414 8.94 21.32 -23.72
CA GLN A 414 9.18 19.88 -23.49
C GLN A 414 7.87 19.11 -23.48
N ARG A 415 7.65 18.25 -24.48
CA ARG A 415 6.38 17.51 -24.61
C ARG A 415 6.60 16.08 -25.10
N LEU A 416 5.84 15.15 -24.55
CA LEU A 416 5.67 13.80 -25.06
C LEU A 416 4.19 13.59 -25.44
N THR A 417 3.93 13.24 -26.70
CA THR A 417 2.60 12.88 -27.19
C THR A 417 2.56 11.48 -27.79
N PHE A 418 1.45 10.78 -27.58
CA PHE A 418 1.21 9.47 -28.20
C PHE A 418 -0.27 9.08 -28.15
N ARG A 419 -0.66 8.18 -29.05
CA ARG A 419 -1.97 7.54 -29.05
C ARG A 419 -1.89 6.19 -28.33
N PHE A 420 -2.93 5.79 -27.62
CA PHE A 420 -3.02 4.47 -26.99
C PHE A 420 -4.45 3.92 -27.02
N ARG A 421 -4.59 2.60 -26.97
CA ARG A 421 -5.88 1.90 -26.93
C ARG A 421 -5.97 1.03 -25.69
N GLY A 422 -6.79 1.47 -24.73
CA GLY A 422 -7.00 0.80 -23.46
C GLY A 422 -7.85 1.66 -22.52
N GLU A 423 -8.38 1.05 -21.46
CA GLU A 423 -9.27 1.71 -20.50
C GLU A 423 -8.52 2.46 -19.38
N SER A 424 -7.20 2.31 -19.33
CA SER A 424 -6.34 2.93 -18.33
C SER A 424 -4.93 3.19 -18.86
N LEU A 425 -4.30 4.22 -18.29
CA LEU A 425 -2.92 4.58 -18.56
C LEU A 425 -2.17 4.71 -17.23
N ALA A 426 -0.97 4.16 -17.18
CA ALA A 426 -0.04 4.33 -16.09
C ALA A 426 1.36 4.65 -16.60
N LEU A 427 2.14 5.36 -15.80
CA LEU A 427 3.53 5.69 -16.08
C LEU A 427 4.41 4.96 -15.08
N ARG A 428 5.38 4.21 -15.59
CA ARG A 428 6.45 3.65 -14.76
C ARG A 428 7.54 4.69 -14.64
N VAL A 429 7.72 5.24 -13.45
CA VAL A 429 8.63 6.35 -13.19
C VAL A 429 9.64 5.96 -12.11
N ARG A 430 10.82 6.54 -12.18
CA ARG A 430 11.78 6.53 -11.07
C ARG A 430 11.51 7.72 -10.17
N ARG A 431 11.46 7.47 -8.87
CA ARG A 431 11.28 8.47 -7.80
C ARG A 431 12.46 8.43 -6.85
N GLY A 432 12.69 9.53 -6.13
CA GLY A 432 13.73 9.60 -5.10
C GLY A 432 13.57 10.84 -4.22
N ASP A 433 14.66 11.24 -3.54
CA ASP A 433 14.71 12.47 -2.74
C ASP A 433 14.99 13.69 -3.61
N TYR A 434 14.01 14.03 -4.45
CA TYR A 434 13.98 15.24 -5.27
C TYR A 434 12.53 15.59 -5.62
N LEU A 435 12.28 16.84 -5.99
CA LEU A 435 10.94 17.30 -6.35
C LEU A 435 10.85 17.60 -7.85
N ALA A 436 9.83 17.01 -8.46
CA ALA A 436 9.66 16.89 -9.90
C ALA A 436 8.18 16.53 -10.17
N TYR A 437 7.57 17.14 -11.19
CA TYR A 437 6.20 16.93 -11.64
C TYR A 437 6.06 16.52 -13.12
N LEU A 438 5.20 15.55 -13.43
CA LEU A 438 4.69 15.35 -14.80
C LEU A 438 3.25 15.83 -14.85
N TYR A 439 2.97 16.83 -15.68
CA TYR A 439 1.61 17.20 -16.04
C TYR A 439 1.10 16.25 -17.13
N VAL A 440 -0.08 15.66 -16.91
CA VAL A 440 -0.65 14.66 -17.81
C VAL A 440 -2.06 15.07 -18.21
N LYS A 441 -2.31 15.04 -19.52
CA LYS A 441 -3.64 15.18 -20.10
C LYS A 441 -3.99 13.94 -20.93
N ILE A 442 -5.26 13.59 -20.91
CA ILE A 442 -5.87 12.56 -21.76
C ILE A 442 -6.99 13.24 -22.52
N ASP A 443 -6.95 13.13 -23.85
CA ASP A 443 -7.93 13.74 -24.76
C ASP A 443 -8.13 15.25 -24.50
N GLY A 444 -7.04 15.96 -24.18
CA GLY A 444 -7.04 17.39 -23.86
C GLY A 444 -7.53 17.77 -22.46
N ALA A 445 -8.08 16.82 -21.69
CA ALA A 445 -8.53 17.03 -20.31
C ALA A 445 -7.46 16.56 -19.30
N PRO A 446 -7.42 17.12 -18.07
CA PRO A 446 -6.59 16.60 -16.99
C PRO A 446 -6.80 15.10 -16.77
N ALA A 447 -5.70 14.35 -16.65
CA ALA A 447 -5.79 12.91 -16.40
C ALA A 447 -6.58 12.63 -15.11
N ASN A 448 -7.64 11.83 -15.22
CA ASN A 448 -8.63 11.66 -14.16
C ASN A 448 -8.15 10.84 -12.96
N GLY A 449 -7.00 10.19 -13.05
CA GLY A 449 -6.35 9.47 -11.94
C GLY A 449 -5.37 10.30 -11.12
N LEU A 450 -5.19 11.59 -11.47
CA LEU A 450 -4.24 12.50 -10.84
C LEU A 450 -4.92 13.62 -10.06
N PRO A 451 -4.29 14.11 -8.97
CA PRO A 451 -4.66 15.38 -8.36
C PRO A 451 -4.58 16.52 -9.39
N GLN A 452 -5.48 17.49 -9.26
CA GLN A 452 -5.60 18.60 -10.20
C GLN A 452 -5.27 19.93 -9.53
N VAL A 453 -4.55 20.79 -10.25
CA VAL A 453 -4.28 22.19 -9.88
C VAL A 453 -4.42 23.06 -11.13
N ASP A 454 -5.16 24.16 -11.03
CA ASP A 454 -5.36 25.12 -12.14
C ASP A 454 -5.77 24.50 -13.48
N GLY A 455 -6.58 23.43 -13.44
CA GLY A 455 -7.04 22.73 -14.63
C GLY A 455 -5.99 21.83 -15.30
N ALA A 456 -4.94 21.42 -14.58
CA ALA A 456 -3.95 20.43 -15.02
C ALA A 456 -3.83 19.27 -14.01
N GLY A 457 -3.76 18.04 -14.50
CA GLY A 457 -3.50 16.84 -13.67
C GLY A 457 -1.99 16.67 -13.51
N TYR A 458 -1.50 16.52 -12.28
CA TYR A 458 -0.06 16.45 -12.01
C TYR A 458 0.33 15.16 -11.27
N LEU A 459 1.51 14.65 -11.60
CA LEU A 459 2.12 13.47 -11.01
C LEU A 459 3.43 13.88 -10.34
N VAL A 460 3.54 13.67 -9.02
CA VAL A 460 4.75 13.98 -8.25
C VAL A 460 5.76 12.83 -8.40
N LEU A 461 7.04 13.14 -8.59
CA LEU A 461 8.13 12.16 -8.71
C LEU A 461 9.01 12.04 -7.45
N ARG A 462 8.62 12.68 -6.37
CA ARG A 462 9.25 12.48 -5.07
C ARG A 462 8.82 11.16 -4.45
N SER A 463 9.77 10.41 -3.89
CA SER A 463 9.45 9.18 -3.15
C SER A 463 8.82 9.50 -1.80
N ALA A 464 7.87 8.66 -1.37
CA ALA A 464 7.26 8.75 -0.05
C ALA A 464 8.29 8.53 1.07
N THR A 465 9.26 7.64 0.86
CA THR A 465 10.27 7.23 1.86
C THR A 465 11.61 7.94 1.71
N LEU A 466 11.73 8.83 0.71
CA LEU A 466 12.97 9.48 0.28
C LEU A 466 14.02 8.50 -0.27
N GLN A 467 13.67 7.24 -0.49
CA GLN A 467 14.56 6.26 -1.10
C GLN A 467 14.33 6.21 -2.62
N PRO A 468 15.37 5.94 -3.42
CA PRO A 468 15.21 5.67 -4.84
C PRO A 468 14.29 4.46 -5.08
N GLU A 469 13.27 4.63 -5.90
CA GLU A 469 12.32 3.56 -6.24
C GLU A 469 11.86 3.67 -7.69
N THR A 470 11.46 2.54 -8.29
CA THR A 470 10.79 2.52 -9.60
C THR A 470 9.37 2.04 -9.39
N VAL A 471 8.39 2.90 -9.66
CA VAL A 471 6.97 2.63 -9.37
C VAL A 471 6.12 2.85 -10.61
N THR A 472 5.08 2.03 -10.78
CA THR A 472 4.06 2.25 -11.82
C THR A 472 2.88 2.98 -11.19
N LEU A 473 2.58 4.16 -11.72
CA LEU A 473 1.55 5.05 -11.18
C LEU A 473 0.48 5.24 -12.23
N ARG A 474 -0.74 4.83 -11.87
CA ARG A 474 -1.91 5.04 -12.71
C ARG A 474 -2.22 6.52 -12.81
N VAL A 475 -2.24 7.03 -14.04
CA VAL A 475 -2.55 8.44 -14.35
C VAL A 475 -4.00 8.59 -14.85
N ALA A 476 -4.56 7.54 -15.46
CA ALA A 476 -5.95 7.54 -15.92
C ALA A 476 -6.60 6.15 -15.82
N SER A 477 -7.91 6.12 -15.62
CA SER A 477 -8.71 4.88 -15.58
C SER A 477 -10.17 5.10 -15.92
N GLY A 478 -10.87 4.03 -16.33
CA GLY A 478 -12.27 4.11 -16.70
C GLY A 478 -12.49 4.94 -17.97
N LEU A 479 -11.49 4.93 -18.85
CA LEU A 479 -11.59 5.56 -20.17
C LEU A 479 -12.56 4.75 -21.04
N ALA A 480 -13.17 5.42 -22.02
CA ALA A 480 -14.04 4.76 -22.98
C ALA A 480 -13.28 3.73 -23.82
N GLU A 481 -13.98 2.76 -24.41
CA GLU A 481 -13.33 1.84 -25.35
C GLU A 481 -12.95 2.60 -26.63
N GLY A 482 -11.66 2.63 -26.96
CA GLY A 482 -11.18 3.34 -28.15
C GLY A 482 -9.72 3.76 -28.05
N ALA A 483 -9.30 4.55 -29.05
CA ALA A 483 -8.00 5.21 -29.05
C ALA A 483 -8.11 6.57 -28.34
N HIS A 484 -7.13 6.86 -27.50
CA HIS A 484 -7.00 8.09 -26.71
C HIS A 484 -5.67 8.77 -27.05
N GLU A 485 -5.61 10.07 -26.83
CA GLU A 485 -4.39 10.86 -26.95
C GLU A 485 -3.87 11.24 -25.57
N ALA A 486 -2.61 10.93 -25.28
CA ALA A 486 -1.92 11.33 -24.06
C ALA A 486 -0.91 12.44 -24.37
N GLU A 487 -0.91 13.47 -23.53
CA GLU A 487 0.11 14.54 -23.51
C GLU A 487 0.77 14.55 -22.13
N ILE A 488 2.11 14.50 -22.11
CA ILE A 488 2.92 14.55 -20.88
C ILE A 488 3.91 15.71 -20.99
N VAL A 489 3.87 16.60 -20.00
CA VAL A 489 4.74 17.79 -19.90
C VAL A 489 5.48 17.75 -18.56
N PRO A 490 6.82 17.63 -18.55
CA PRO A 490 7.62 17.65 -17.33
C PRO A 490 7.81 19.06 -16.78
N TYR A 491 7.97 19.17 -15.46
CA TYR A 491 8.16 20.44 -14.75
C TYR A 491 9.03 20.30 -13.49
N LEU A 492 10.09 21.11 -13.36
CA LEU A 492 11.12 21.13 -12.30
C LEU A 492 12.22 20.04 -12.40
N GLY A 493 12.84 19.60 -11.29
CA GLY A 493 13.53 18.30 -11.18
C GLY A 493 15.01 18.16 -11.53
N ASN A 494 15.74 19.21 -11.92
CA ASN A 494 17.22 19.28 -11.96
C ASN A 494 17.93 17.98 -12.42
N GLU A 495 17.65 17.48 -13.64
CA GLU A 495 18.27 16.26 -14.23
C GLU A 495 17.92 14.90 -13.59
N ARG A 496 16.76 14.79 -12.93
CA ARG A 496 16.39 13.54 -12.24
C ARG A 496 15.08 12.94 -12.76
N TRP A 497 14.92 12.76 -14.07
CA TRP A 497 13.63 12.32 -14.64
C TRP A 497 13.72 11.08 -15.49
N ILE A 498 13.35 9.90 -15.00
CA ILE A 498 13.36 8.75 -15.92
C ILE A 498 12.00 8.09 -15.91
N LEU A 499 11.19 8.55 -16.88
CA LEU A 499 10.06 7.77 -17.39
C LEU A 499 10.67 6.46 -17.90
N ALA A 500 10.45 5.38 -17.15
CA ALA A 500 11.03 4.07 -17.43
C ALA A 500 10.15 3.27 -18.40
N ALA A 501 8.83 3.47 -18.38
CA ALA A 501 7.90 2.82 -19.29
C ALA A 501 6.53 3.49 -19.30
N ILE A 502 5.76 3.23 -20.35
CA ILE A 502 4.34 3.58 -20.45
C ILE A 502 3.54 2.28 -20.37
N ALA A 503 2.60 2.19 -19.43
CA ALA A 503 1.76 1.03 -19.24
C ALA A 503 0.34 1.34 -19.68
N VAL A 504 -0.11 0.67 -20.74
CA VAL A 504 -1.48 0.74 -21.23
C VAL A 504 -2.23 -0.45 -20.68
N GLY A 505 -3.32 -0.18 -19.99
CA GLY A 505 -4.07 -1.18 -19.24
C GLY A 505 -5.49 -1.35 -19.70
N GLN A 506 -5.98 -2.58 -19.63
CA GLN A 506 -7.39 -2.90 -19.80
C GLN A 506 -7.89 -3.64 -18.56
N ALA A 507 -8.98 -3.16 -17.97
CA ALA A 507 -9.53 -3.79 -16.79
C ALA A 507 -10.13 -5.14 -17.17
N PRO A 508 -10.04 -6.16 -16.28
CA PRO A 508 -10.81 -7.36 -16.48
C PRO A 508 -12.32 -7.04 -16.45
N PRO A 509 -13.18 -7.89 -17.03
CA PRO A 509 -14.62 -7.77 -16.91
C PRO A 509 -15.02 -7.58 -15.45
N GLN A 510 -15.97 -6.69 -15.15
CA GLN A 510 -16.38 -6.46 -13.76
C GLN A 510 -16.86 -7.76 -13.09
N ALA A 511 -16.65 -7.86 -11.78
CA ALA A 511 -17.17 -8.97 -11.00
C ALA A 511 -18.69 -9.09 -11.20
N PRO A 512 -19.22 -10.32 -11.35
CA PRO A 512 -20.62 -10.52 -11.71
C PRO A 512 -21.52 -9.97 -10.61
N LEU A 513 -22.63 -9.35 -11.02
CA LEU A 513 -23.62 -8.76 -10.10
C LEU A 513 -24.10 -9.76 -9.03
N SER A 514 -24.13 -11.05 -9.38
CA SER A 514 -24.45 -12.15 -8.45
C SER A 514 -23.55 -12.17 -7.21
N MET A 515 -22.26 -11.84 -7.36
CA MET A 515 -21.33 -11.78 -6.23
C MET A 515 -21.70 -10.67 -5.24
N SER A 516 -21.98 -9.47 -5.75
CA SER A 516 -22.41 -8.32 -4.94
C SER A 516 -23.78 -8.55 -4.29
N ILE A 517 -24.73 -9.14 -5.03
CA ILE A 517 -26.04 -9.53 -4.48
C ILE A 517 -25.86 -10.59 -3.38
N GLY A 518 -25.00 -11.59 -3.58
CA GLY A 518 -24.70 -12.62 -2.60
C GLY A 518 -24.12 -12.05 -1.30
N ALA A 519 -23.14 -11.16 -1.41
CA ALA A 519 -22.55 -10.47 -0.26
C ALA A 519 -23.56 -9.58 0.47
N LEU A 520 -24.42 -8.87 -0.27
CA LEU A 520 -25.48 -8.05 0.30
C LEU A 520 -26.52 -8.91 1.03
N LEU A 521 -26.97 -10.03 0.43
CA LEU A 521 -27.88 -10.99 1.07
C LEU A 521 -27.27 -11.60 2.33
N ALA A 522 -25.95 -11.86 2.33
CA ALA A 522 -25.22 -12.29 3.52
C ALA A 522 -25.27 -11.24 4.63
N LEU A 523 -24.99 -9.98 4.31
CA LEU A 523 -25.06 -8.86 5.26
C LEU A 523 -26.48 -8.63 5.80
N ILE A 524 -27.49 -8.64 4.93
CA ILE A 524 -28.91 -8.52 5.33
C ILE A 524 -29.31 -9.72 6.19
N GLY A 525 -28.83 -10.93 5.88
CA GLY A 525 -29.06 -12.13 6.68
C GLY A 525 -28.49 -12.01 8.09
N VAL A 526 -27.25 -11.54 8.22
CA VAL A 526 -26.61 -11.28 9.51
C VAL A 526 -27.33 -10.18 10.29
N ALA A 527 -27.69 -9.08 9.63
CA ALA A 527 -28.43 -7.98 10.26
C ALA A 527 -29.85 -8.40 10.69
N GLY A 528 -30.54 -9.17 9.84
CA GLY A 528 -31.86 -9.75 10.13
C GLY A 528 -31.81 -10.76 11.26
N MET A 529 -30.75 -11.56 11.34
CA MET A 529 -30.51 -12.49 12.47
C MET A 529 -30.29 -11.70 13.78
N ALA A 530 -29.49 -10.64 13.75
CA ALA A 530 -29.29 -9.75 14.89
C ALA A 530 -30.59 -9.05 15.33
N TRP A 531 -31.42 -8.62 14.38
CA TRP A 531 -32.74 -8.03 14.65
C TRP A 531 -33.73 -9.07 15.19
N ALA A 532 -33.83 -10.26 14.60
CA ALA A 532 -34.70 -11.34 15.05
C ALA A 532 -34.32 -11.80 16.47
N LEU A 533 -33.02 -11.88 16.79
CA LEU A 533 -32.54 -12.10 18.15
C LEU A 533 -33.02 -11.01 19.12
N ARG A 534 -33.06 -9.75 18.68
CA ARG A 534 -33.57 -8.60 19.46
C ARG A 534 -35.09 -8.54 19.61
N GLN A 535 -35.86 -9.31 18.83
CA GLN A 535 -37.31 -9.40 18.94
C GLN A 535 -37.81 -10.66 19.68
N MET A 536 -36.93 -11.64 19.94
CA MET A 536 -37.32 -12.87 20.66
C MET A 536 -37.72 -12.61 22.13
N PRO A 537 -38.69 -13.37 22.69
CA PRO A 537 -39.04 -13.33 24.11
C PRO A 537 -37.81 -13.62 25.02
N PRO A 538 -37.78 -13.07 26.24
CA PRO A 538 -36.62 -13.15 27.15
C PRO A 538 -36.08 -14.56 27.37
N ASN A 539 -36.98 -15.55 27.51
CA ASN A 539 -36.59 -16.94 27.79
C ASN A 539 -35.94 -17.64 26.58
N SER A 540 -36.48 -17.44 25.38
CA SER A 540 -35.95 -18.03 24.14
C SER A 540 -34.66 -17.35 23.69
N ARG A 541 -34.55 -16.03 23.91
CA ARG A 541 -33.30 -15.27 23.71
C ARG A 541 -32.22 -15.76 24.66
N ALA A 542 -32.56 -16.00 25.93
CA ALA A 542 -31.61 -16.51 26.92
C ALA A 542 -31.05 -17.90 26.54
N GLN A 543 -31.87 -18.77 25.94
CA GLN A 543 -31.45 -20.10 25.48
C GLN A 543 -30.53 -20.03 24.26
N ALA A 544 -30.89 -19.24 23.24
CA ALA A 544 -30.04 -19.03 22.05
C ALA A 544 -28.71 -18.31 22.41
N GLN A 545 -28.79 -17.31 23.31
CA GLN A 545 -27.61 -16.66 23.87
C GLN A 545 -26.79 -17.63 24.73
N ALA A 546 -27.39 -18.59 25.43
CA ALA A 546 -26.66 -19.58 26.24
C ALA A 546 -25.85 -20.55 25.38
N VAL A 547 -26.35 -20.96 24.20
CA VAL A 547 -25.61 -21.83 23.28
C VAL A 547 -24.40 -21.10 22.68
N LEU A 548 -24.60 -19.90 22.15
CA LEU A 548 -23.52 -19.03 21.67
C LEU A 548 -22.53 -18.68 22.79
N ARG A 549 -23.06 -18.34 23.97
CA ARG A 549 -22.26 -18.04 25.16
C ARG A 549 -21.46 -19.27 25.61
N ASN A 550 -21.99 -20.49 25.58
CA ASN A 550 -21.25 -21.70 25.95
C ASN A 550 -20.11 -21.99 24.97
N TYR A 551 -20.31 -21.74 23.66
CA TYR A 551 -19.26 -21.88 22.66
C TYR A 551 -18.12 -20.86 22.88
N PHE A 552 -18.47 -19.58 23.02
CA PHE A 552 -17.49 -18.52 23.34
C PHE A 552 -16.89 -18.65 24.74
N GLN A 553 -17.62 -19.20 25.72
CA GLN A 553 -17.12 -19.45 27.07
C GLN A 553 -16.11 -20.59 27.11
N ARG A 554 -16.24 -21.63 26.28
CA ARG A 554 -15.20 -22.67 26.17
C ARG A 554 -13.92 -22.11 25.54
N MET A 555 -14.06 -21.23 24.54
CA MET A 555 -12.92 -20.54 23.93
C MET A 555 -12.26 -19.55 24.91
N ALA A 556 -13.06 -18.81 25.68
CA ALA A 556 -12.58 -17.89 26.71
C ALA A 556 -11.99 -18.61 27.93
N ALA A 557 -12.51 -19.77 28.33
CA ALA A 557 -12.02 -20.60 29.45
C ALA A 557 -10.58 -21.09 29.22
N PHE A 558 -10.22 -21.40 27.98
CA PHE A 558 -8.87 -21.81 27.60
C PHE A 558 -7.85 -20.66 27.78
N PHE A 559 -8.16 -19.46 27.28
CA PHE A 559 -7.28 -18.28 27.43
C PHE A 559 -7.27 -17.73 28.87
N SER A 560 -8.38 -17.82 29.60
CA SER A 560 -8.47 -17.32 30.97
C SER A 560 -7.71 -18.20 31.98
N ALA A 561 -7.65 -19.52 31.80
CA ALA A 561 -6.88 -20.40 32.71
C ALA A 561 -5.35 -20.12 32.69
N ALA A 562 -4.79 -19.77 31.52
CA ALA A 562 -3.37 -19.41 31.39
C ALA A 562 -3.07 -18.04 32.01
N VAL A 563 -3.93 -17.05 31.77
CA VAL A 563 -3.79 -15.70 32.35
C VAL A 563 -4.02 -15.71 33.86
N ILE A 564 -4.98 -16.49 34.36
CA ILE A 564 -5.29 -16.62 35.79
C ILE A 564 -4.14 -17.30 36.55
N SER A 565 -3.46 -18.29 35.96
CA SER A 565 -2.32 -18.98 36.59
C SER A 565 -1.09 -18.08 36.71
N ILE A 566 -0.79 -17.28 35.68
CA ILE A 566 0.31 -16.29 35.70
C ILE A 566 -0.04 -15.12 36.64
N ALA A 567 -1.28 -14.65 36.61
CA ALA A 567 -1.80 -13.60 37.50
C ALA A 567 -1.80 -14.00 38.97
N GLY A 568 -2.17 -15.24 39.29
CA GLY A 568 -2.16 -15.78 40.64
C GLY A 568 -0.74 -15.88 41.21
N ALA A 569 0.22 -16.37 40.41
CA ALA A 569 1.64 -16.47 40.80
C ALA A 569 2.29 -15.09 41.02
N LEU A 570 2.05 -14.12 40.12
CA LEU A 570 2.53 -12.74 40.30
C LEU A 570 1.85 -12.01 41.46
N SER A 571 0.55 -12.24 41.69
CA SER A 571 -0.17 -11.63 42.80
C SER A 571 0.33 -12.15 44.16
N MET A 572 0.63 -13.45 44.30
CA MET A 572 1.26 -14.01 45.52
C MET A 572 2.64 -13.41 45.80
N ALA A 573 3.43 -13.12 44.76
CA ALA A 573 4.72 -12.42 44.91
C ALA A 573 4.57 -10.93 45.30
N LEU A 574 3.50 -10.26 44.85
CA LEU A 574 3.25 -8.81 45.08
C LEU A 574 2.40 -8.50 46.33
N THR A 575 1.81 -9.51 46.98
CA THR A 575 0.93 -9.38 48.17
C THR A 575 1.64 -9.61 49.50
N ILE A 576 2.99 -9.55 49.55
CA ILE A 576 3.73 -9.49 50.81
C ILE A 576 3.48 -8.13 51.48
N ASN A 577 2.33 -8.04 52.14
CA ASN A 577 1.80 -6.83 52.78
C ASN A 577 2.64 -6.39 54.00
N ASP A 578 3.54 -7.27 54.46
CA ASP A 578 4.40 -7.07 55.62
C ASP A 578 5.75 -6.39 55.29
N LEU A 579 6.06 -6.16 54.01
CA LEU A 579 7.30 -5.49 53.56
C LEU A 579 7.16 -3.97 53.37
N LEU A 580 5.95 -3.41 53.28
CA LEU A 580 5.74 -1.98 53.06
C LEU A 580 5.77 -1.21 54.40
N PRO A 581 6.74 -0.31 54.62
CA PRO A 581 6.81 0.53 55.82
C PRO A 581 5.47 1.24 56.09
N ALA A 582 5.05 1.31 57.36
CA ALA A 582 3.79 1.96 57.76
C ALA A 582 3.66 3.41 57.25
N ALA A 583 4.78 4.09 56.98
CA ALA A 583 4.84 5.42 56.37
C ALA A 583 4.25 5.48 54.95
N LEU A 584 4.40 4.44 54.12
CA LEU A 584 3.89 4.38 52.74
C LEU A 584 2.40 4.00 52.64
N LYS A 585 1.73 3.78 53.78
CA LYS A 585 0.27 3.56 53.82
C LYS A 585 -0.54 4.85 53.66
N ARG A 586 0.09 6.03 53.88
CA ARG A 586 -0.50 7.35 53.65
C ARG A 586 -0.42 7.73 52.16
N ASP A 587 -1.53 8.19 51.59
CA ASP A 587 -1.64 8.50 50.15
C ASP A 587 -0.57 9.50 49.68
N SER A 588 -0.30 10.55 50.45
CA SER A 588 0.70 11.57 50.09
C SER A 588 2.14 11.04 50.06
N ALA A 589 2.50 10.15 50.98
CA ALA A 589 3.84 9.56 51.05
C ALA A 589 4.08 8.55 49.91
N ALA A 590 3.07 7.76 49.56
CA ALA A 590 3.14 6.79 48.46
C ALA A 590 3.24 7.48 47.09
N ILE A 591 2.48 8.57 46.88
CA ILE A 591 2.57 9.38 45.66
C ILE A 591 3.95 10.05 45.56
N ALA A 592 4.47 10.62 46.65
CA ALA A 592 5.80 11.24 46.66
C ALA A 592 6.91 10.22 46.38
N ALA A 593 6.82 9.02 46.96
CA ALA A 593 7.76 7.93 46.69
C ALA A 593 7.69 7.47 45.22
N ALA A 594 6.49 7.30 44.66
CA ALA A 594 6.31 6.92 43.27
C ALA A 594 6.83 8.00 42.29
N ALA A 595 6.64 9.28 42.62
CA ALA A 595 7.22 10.40 41.87
C ALA A 595 8.75 10.37 41.91
N ALA A 596 9.35 10.16 43.08
CA ALA A 596 10.80 10.05 43.23
C ALA A 596 11.38 8.84 42.48
N ILE A 597 10.72 7.67 42.57
CA ILE A 597 11.14 6.44 41.88
C ILE A 597 11.00 6.58 40.37
N SER A 598 9.90 7.15 39.87
CA SER A 598 9.74 7.40 38.43
C SER A 598 10.72 8.45 37.91
N GLY A 599 11.05 9.48 38.68
CA GLY A 599 12.13 10.42 38.35
C GLY A 599 13.51 9.76 38.36
N ALA A 600 13.80 8.90 39.34
CA ALA A 600 15.07 8.16 39.42
C ALA A 600 15.23 7.15 38.27
N LEU A 601 14.15 6.48 37.86
CA LEU A 601 14.12 5.61 36.67
C LEU A 601 14.60 6.36 35.43
N TYR A 602 14.14 7.59 35.27
CA TYR A 602 14.46 8.44 34.13
C TYR A 602 15.91 8.96 34.14
N LEU A 603 16.55 9.01 35.32
CA LEU A 603 17.91 9.55 35.50
C LEU A 603 19.00 8.45 35.64
N SER A 604 18.63 7.17 35.75
CA SER A 604 19.55 6.07 36.03
C SER A 604 19.84 5.21 34.79
N PRO A 605 21.11 5.11 34.34
CA PRO A 605 21.51 4.24 33.23
C PRO A 605 21.69 2.76 33.63
N HIS A 606 21.58 2.41 34.92
CA HIS A 606 21.88 1.07 35.41
C HIS A 606 20.68 0.12 35.38
N LEU A 607 20.75 -0.94 34.57
CA LEU A 607 19.68 -1.94 34.37
C LEU A 607 19.09 -2.50 35.69
N ILE A 608 19.93 -2.85 36.66
CA ILE A 608 19.49 -3.44 37.94
C ILE A 608 18.64 -2.44 38.73
N VAL A 609 19.09 -1.18 38.79
CA VAL A 609 18.36 -0.09 39.47
C VAL A 609 17.05 0.16 38.76
N THR A 610 17.06 0.16 37.42
CA THR A 610 15.86 0.36 36.60
C THR A 610 14.83 -0.75 36.81
N VAL A 611 15.25 -2.01 36.82
CA VAL A 611 14.35 -3.14 37.08
C VAL A 611 13.79 -3.10 38.51
N ALA A 612 14.64 -2.85 39.52
CA ALA A 612 14.21 -2.75 40.92
C ALA A 612 13.22 -1.61 41.15
N ALA A 613 13.47 -0.46 40.53
CA ALA A 613 12.59 0.70 40.61
C ALA A 613 11.26 0.46 39.88
N LEU A 614 11.26 -0.22 38.72
CA LEU A 614 10.04 -0.58 37.99
C LEU A 614 9.18 -1.59 38.78
N ILE A 615 9.80 -2.61 39.40
CA ILE A 615 9.11 -3.56 40.27
C ILE A 615 8.47 -2.84 41.45
N THR A 616 9.23 -1.96 42.11
CA THR A 616 8.72 -1.15 43.24
C THR A 616 7.53 -0.30 42.80
N LEU A 617 7.63 0.31 41.61
CA LEU A 617 6.55 1.11 41.05
C LEU A 617 5.30 0.27 40.77
N ILE A 618 5.44 -0.94 40.20
CA ILE A 618 4.33 -1.88 39.97
C ILE A 618 3.67 -2.27 41.31
N VAL A 619 4.46 -2.53 42.36
CA VAL A 619 3.94 -2.82 43.71
C VAL A 619 3.13 -1.64 44.24
N LEU A 620 3.64 -0.41 44.11
CA LEU A 620 2.93 0.80 44.55
C LEU A 620 1.62 1.00 43.78
N ILE A 621 1.65 0.85 42.45
CA ILE A 621 0.47 0.98 41.58
C ILE A 621 -0.56 -0.11 41.89
N TYR A 622 -0.12 -1.36 42.13
CA TYR A 622 -1.00 -2.46 42.50
C TYR A 622 -1.76 -2.17 43.80
N ASN A 623 -1.06 -1.66 44.80
CA ASN A 623 -1.66 -1.31 46.09
C ASN A 623 -2.55 -0.07 45.98
N ARG A 624 -2.18 0.92 45.16
CA ARG A 624 -2.90 2.18 44.97
C ARG A 624 -2.94 2.59 43.49
N PRO A 625 -3.93 2.12 42.70
CA PRO A 625 -4.00 2.40 41.26
C PRO A 625 -4.14 3.89 40.90
N LEU A 626 -4.57 4.74 41.84
CA LEU A 626 -4.57 6.19 41.67
C LEU A 626 -3.17 6.75 41.37
N ILE A 627 -2.12 6.16 41.96
CA ILE A 627 -0.72 6.51 41.66
C ILE A 627 -0.44 6.30 40.17
N GLY A 628 -0.90 5.17 39.64
CA GLY A 628 -0.77 4.85 38.22
C GLY A 628 -1.44 5.89 37.32
N LEU A 629 -2.69 6.26 37.62
CA LEU A 629 -3.41 7.32 36.88
C LEU A 629 -2.72 8.69 36.96
N ALA A 630 -2.18 9.05 38.12
CA ALA A 630 -1.43 10.29 38.32
C ALA A 630 -0.14 10.29 37.49
N LEU A 631 0.60 9.18 37.49
CA LEU A 631 1.83 9.05 36.70
C LEU A 631 1.56 9.09 35.20
N ILE A 632 0.48 8.46 34.73
CA ILE A 632 0.08 8.55 33.32
C ILE A 632 -0.12 10.03 32.91
N LEU A 633 -0.88 10.80 33.69
CA LEU A 633 -1.11 12.22 33.42
C LEU A 633 0.16 13.06 33.50
N PHE A 634 1.02 12.79 34.49
CA PHE A 634 2.25 13.54 34.70
C PHE A 634 3.29 13.28 33.61
N TRP A 635 3.46 12.02 33.21
CA TRP A 635 4.47 11.61 32.22
C TRP A 635 4.02 11.74 30.77
N ALA A 636 2.73 11.95 30.50
CA ALA A 636 2.20 12.18 29.16
C ALA A 636 3.00 13.19 28.30
N PRO A 637 3.33 14.41 28.78
CA PRO A 637 4.10 15.39 27.98
C PRO A 637 5.58 15.02 27.76
N PHE A 638 6.11 14.00 28.43
CA PHE A 638 7.52 13.59 28.33
C PHE A 638 7.74 12.39 27.40
N PHE A 639 6.77 12.09 26.53
CA PHE A 639 6.81 10.90 25.67
C PHE A 639 7.98 10.86 24.67
N LEU A 640 8.56 12.02 24.32
CA LEU A 640 9.70 12.12 23.40
C LEU A 640 11.02 11.63 24.00
N ALA A 641 11.05 11.35 25.30
CA ALA A 641 12.21 10.84 25.99
C ALA A 641 11.89 9.47 26.61
N PRO A 642 11.98 8.39 25.81
CA PRO A 642 11.69 7.05 26.27
C PRO A 642 12.77 6.54 27.22
N LEU A 643 12.38 5.65 28.12
CA LEU A 643 13.32 4.92 28.96
C LEU A 643 13.97 3.81 28.13
N GLU A 644 15.30 3.85 27.99
CA GLU A 644 16.05 2.78 27.31
C GLU A 644 16.18 1.56 28.23
N LEU A 645 15.59 0.45 27.79
CA LEU A 645 15.59 -0.86 28.45
C LEU A 645 16.41 -1.84 27.61
N TYR A 646 17.74 -1.76 27.67
CA TYR A 646 18.74 -2.61 26.98
C TYR A 646 18.47 -2.91 25.47
N LEU A 647 17.43 -3.69 25.15
CA LEU A 647 16.98 -3.99 23.79
C LEU A 647 15.84 -3.09 23.26
N TRP A 648 15.03 -2.47 24.12
CA TRP A 648 13.81 -1.73 23.73
C TRP A 648 13.73 -0.36 24.41
N ALA A 649 12.97 0.59 23.86
CA ALA A 649 12.72 1.88 24.49
C ALA A 649 11.21 2.12 24.65
N ALA A 650 10.77 2.52 25.84
CA ALA A 650 9.36 2.75 26.14
C ALA A 650 9.15 4.06 26.92
N PRO A 651 8.24 4.94 26.49
CA PRO A 651 7.85 6.12 27.27
C PRO A 651 7.31 5.76 28.65
N MET A 652 7.61 6.57 29.66
CA MET A 652 7.09 6.35 31.02
C MET A 652 5.56 6.38 31.09
N VAL A 653 4.89 7.10 30.18
CA VAL A 653 3.42 7.09 30.06
C VAL A 653 2.89 5.72 29.60
N GLU A 654 3.57 5.05 28.68
CA GLU A 654 3.23 3.70 28.20
C GLU A 654 3.42 2.69 29.33
N LEU A 655 4.59 2.70 29.98
CA LEU A 655 4.89 1.83 31.13
C LEU A 655 3.90 2.03 32.28
N SER A 656 3.56 3.28 32.61
CA SER A 656 2.58 3.59 33.65
C SER A 656 1.17 3.13 33.26
N THR A 657 0.78 3.25 31.99
CA THR A 657 -0.51 2.78 31.48
C THR A 657 -0.62 1.27 31.60
N LEU A 658 0.38 0.53 31.14
CA LEU A 658 0.43 -0.93 31.18
C LEU A 658 0.50 -1.46 32.62
N ALA A 659 1.30 -0.83 33.49
CA ALA A 659 1.38 -1.20 34.90
C ALA A 659 0.04 -0.99 35.62
N THR A 660 -0.64 0.13 35.35
CA THR A 660 -1.96 0.44 35.94
C THR A 660 -3.04 -0.49 35.43
N LEU A 661 -3.02 -0.81 34.13
CA LEU A 661 -3.94 -1.78 33.53
C LEU A 661 -3.75 -3.17 34.13
N SER A 662 -2.49 -3.62 34.22
CA SER A 662 -2.14 -4.91 34.82
C SER A 662 -2.60 -4.96 36.27
N ALA A 663 -2.34 -3.92 37.05
CA ALA A 663 -2.82 -3.80 38.43
C ALA A 663 -4.35 -3.89 38.53
N ALA A 664 -5.08 -3.17 37.66
CA ALA A 664 -6.55 -3.19 37.65
C ALA A 664 -7.12 -4.58 37.31
N ILE A 665 -6.55 -5.25 36.29
CA ILE A 665 -6.96 -6.59 35.87
C ILE A 665 -6.68 -7.60 36.99
N LEU A 666 -5.47 -7.58 37.57
CA LEU A 666 -5.07 -8.47 38.65
C LEU A 666 -5.98 -8.31 39.89
N ARG A 667 -6.27 -7.07 40.31
CA ARG A 667 -7.19 -6.79 41.43
C ARG A 667 -8.60 -7.30 41.12
N GLY A 668 -9.08 -7.12 39.89
CA GLY A 668 -10.39 -7.62 39.46
C GLY A 668 -10.49 -9.14 39.46
N ALA A 669 -9.47 -9.82 38.93
CA ALA A 669 -9.38 -11.28 38.93
C ALA A 669 -9.34 -11.85 40.36
N LEU A 670 -8.56 -11.23 41.26
CA LEU A 670 -8.47 -11.65 42.66
C LEU A 670 -9.78 -11.45 43.42
N ALA A 671 -10.45 -10.31 43.21
CA ALA A 671 -11.76 -10.07 43.79
C ALA A 671 -12.78 -11.13 43.35
N TRP A 672 -12.76 -11.50 42.06
CA TRP A 672 -13.60 -12.55 41.52
C TRP A 672 -13.28 -13.94 42.10
N LEU A 673 -12.00 -14.31 42.21
CA LEU A 673 -11.56 -15.56 42.85
C LEU A 673 -11.98 -15.63 44.33
N ARG A 674 -12.01 -14.49 45.02
CA ARG A 674 -12.51 -14.38 46.41
C ARG A 674 -14.05 -14.34 46.52
N GLY A 675 -14.76 -14.67 45.44
CA GLY A 675 -16.22 -14.73 45.42
C GLY A 675 -16.91 -13.36 45.31
N ALA A 676 -16.18 -12.26 45.10
CA ALA A 676 -16.80 -10.96 44.91
C ALA A 676 -17.54 -10.92 43.56
N ARG A 677 -18.77 -10.39 43.59
CA ARG A 677 -19.50 -10.09 42.35
C ARG A 677 -18.81 -8.94 41.64
N ILE A 678 -18.17 -9.20 40.49
CA ILE A 678 -17.67 -8.14 39.61
C ILE A 678 -18.88 -7.33 39.13
N GLY A 679 -18.94 -6.06 39.52
CA GLY A 679 -20.01 -5.15 39.09
C GLY A 679 -20.00 -5.01 37.57
N ARG A 680 -21.16 -5.18 36.91
CA ARG A 680 -21.28 -4.88 35.47
C ARG A 680 -21.09 -3.37 35.25
N LEU A 681 -20.08 -3.00 34.48
CA LEU A 681 -19.93 -1.64 34.00
C LEU A 681 -21.05 -1.34 33.00
N ARG A 682 -21.90 -0.37 33.30
CA ARG A 682 -22.94 0.08 32.36
C ARG A 682 -22.33 1.09 31.39
N LEU A 683 -22.17 0.65 30.15
CA LEU A 683 -21.67 1.49 29.06
C LEU A 683 -22.64 2.65 28.81
N ASN A 684 -22.10 3.85 28.67
CA ASN A 684 -22.83 5.06 28.31
C ASN A 684 -22.43 5.56 26.92
N ALA A 685 -23.00 6.69 26.50
CA ALA A 685 -22.73 7.27 25.19
C ALA A 685 -21.24 7.57 24.94
N PHE A 686 -20.48 8.04 25.94
CA PHE A 686 -19.04 8.25 25.79
C PHE A 686 -18.31 6.93 25.54
N ASP A 687 -18.67 5.86 26.26
CA ASP A 687 -18.01 4.56 26.09
C ASP A 687 -18.21 4.02 24.68
N TRP A 688 -19.42 4.11 24.14
CA TRP A 688 -19.71 3.67 22.78
C TRP A 688 -18.97 4.52 21.73
N LEU A 689 -18.85 5.83 21.94
CA LEU A 689 -18.14 6.71 21.01
C LEU A 689 -16.61 6.52 21.07
N MET A 690 -16.04 6.33 22.26
CA MET A 690 -14.62 6.01 22.43
C MET A 690 -14.28 4.64 21.83
N LEU A 691 -15.15 3.63 22.04
CA LEU A 691 -15.02 2.33 21.37
C LEU A 691 -15.16 2.43 19.85
N ALA A 692 -16.07 3.28 19.35
CA ALA A 692 -16.21 3.54 17.92
C ALA A 692 -14.95 4.17 17.32
N LEU A 693 -14.33 5.15 18.00
CA LEU A 693 -13.04 5.71 17.58
C LEU A 693 -11.94 4.64 17.53
N GLY A 694 -11.86 3.78 18.55
CA GLY A 694 -10.92 2.65 18.55
C GLY A 694 -11.17 1.65 17.41
N ALA A 695 -12.44 1.30 17.18
CA ALA A 695 -12.81 0.40 16.09
C ALA A 695 -12.52 0.99 14.71
N LEU A 696 -12.79 2.29 14.51
CA LEU A 696 -12.45 3.01 13.28
C LEU A 696 -10.93 3.08 13.07
N GLY A 697 -10.16 3.28 14.15
CA GLY A 697 -8.70 3.18 14.11
C GLY A 697 -8.24 1.80 13.62
N CYS A 698 -8.78 0.71 14.20
CA CYS A 698 -8.47 -0.64 13.74
C CYS A 698 -8.90 -0.90 12.29
N LEU A 699 -10.09 -0.42 11.89
CA LEU A 699 -10.59 -0.55 10.51
C LEU A 699 -9.68 0.20 9.52
N SER A 700 -9.13 1.35 9.91
CA SER A 700 -8.26 2.14 9.05
C SER A 700 -7.00 1.42 8.58
N LEU A 701 -6.55 0.40 9.32
CA LEU A 701 -5.43 -0.46 8.92
C LEU A 701 -5.71 -1.25 7.64
N LEU A 702 -6.99 -1.50 7.30
CA LEU A 702 -7.37 -2.25 6.10
C LEU A 702 -7.01 -1.51 4.81
N TRP A 703 -6.89 -0.18 4.85
CA TRP A 703 -6.56 0.66 3.68
C TRP A 703 -5.33 1.55 3.89
N SER A 704 -4.62 1.42 5.02
CA SER A 704 -3.36 2.13 5.24
C SER A 704 -2.24 1.51 4.39
N ALA A 705 -1.59 2.32 3.55
CA ALA A 705 -0.49 1.87 2.71
C ALA A 705 0.73 1.47 3.57
N GLU A 706 1.14 2.37 4.47
CA GLU A 706 2.23 2.18 5.41
C GLU A 706 1.74 1.54 6.72
N ARG A 707 1.74 0.20 6.77
CA ARG A 707 1.17 -0.56 7.90
C ARG A 707 1.92 -0.40 9.21
N ALA A 708 3.25 -0.33 9.18
CA ALA A 708 4.05 -0.26 10.41
C ALA A 708 3.87 1.09 11.15
N PRO A 709 3.96 2.25 10.47
CA PRO A 709 3.60 3.54 11.07
C PRO A 709 2.15 3.59 11.56
N ALA A 710 1.19 3.11 10.75
CA ALA A 710 -0.22 3.06 11.14
C ALA A 710 -0.47 2.22 12.41
N LEU A 711 0.18 1.06 12.54
CA LEU A 711 0.08 0.20 13.73
C LEU A 711 0.66 0.88 14.97
N ARG A 712 1.80 1.56 14.81
CA ARG A 712 2.40 2.35 15.90
C ARG A 712 1.45 3.44 16.36
N GLU A 713 0.88 4.22 15.43
CA GLU A 713 -0.07 5.28 15.77
C GLU A 713 -1.33 4.72 16.43
N LEU A 714 -1.90 3.64 15.88
CA LEU A 714 -3.03 2.95 16.50
C LEU A 714 -2.73 2.58 17.96
N ARG A 715 -1.55 2.00 18.22
CA ARG A 715 -1.15 1.61 19.58
C ARG A 715 -1.05 2.82 20.50
N VAL A 716 -0.21 3.80 20.16
CA VAL A 716 0.22 4.87 21.08
C VAL A 716 -0.75 6.05 21.16
N ILE A 717 -1.52 6.33 20.10
CA ILE A 717 -2.43 7.49 20.03
C ILE A 717 -3.89 7.08 20.23
N VAL A 718 -4.26 5.86 19.86
CA VAL A 718 -5.65 5.39 19.95
C VAL A 718 -5.83 4.42 21.13
N ILE A 719 -5.15 3.27 21.11
CA ILE A 719 -5.38 2.20 22.09
C ILE A 719 -4.92 2.59 23.49
N GLU A 720 -3.68 3.04 23.66
CA GLU A 720 -3.14 3.38 24.98
C GLU A 720 -3.93 4.50 25.69
N PRO A 721 -4.30 5.62 25.02
CA PRO A 721 -5.19 6.63 25.62
C PRO A 721 -6.61 6.10 25.89
N LEU A 722 -7.16 5.23 25.04
CA LEU A 722 -8.45 4.57 25.29
C LEU A 722 -8.40 3.64 26.51
N LEU A 723 -7.28 2.94 26.72
CA LEU A 723 -7.05 2.15 27.93
C LEU A 723 -7.00 3.06 29.16
N PHE A 724 -6.37 4.22 29.07
CA PHE A 724 -6.40 5.21 30.14
C PHE A 724 -7.81 5.73 30.42
N TYR A 725 -8.61 6.05 29.40
CA TYR A 725 -10.04 6.36 29.56
C TYR A 725 -10.81 5.23 30.25
N ALA A 726 -10.57 3.97 29.85
CA ALA A 726 -11.21 2.80 30.45
C ALA A 726 -10.81 2.63 31.93
N LEU A 727 -9.56 2.91 32.30
CA LEU A 727 -9.09 2.87 33.68
C LEU A 727 -9.76 3.94 34.55
N LEU A 728 -9.88 5.17 34.04
CA LEU A 728 -10.63 6.25 34.69
C LEU A 728 -12.09 5.88 34.96
N ARG A 729 -12.72 5.08 34.08
CA ARG A 729 -14.07 4.56 34.24
C ARG A 729 -14.16 3.36 35.18
N ALA A 730 -13.17 2.49 35.17
CA ALA A 730 -13.15 1.25 35.95
C ALA A 730 -12.86 1.47 37.44
N LEU A 731 -11.95 2.39 37.76
CA LEU A 731 -11.44 2.57 39.13
C LEU A 731 -12.37 3.36 40.07
N ARG A 732 -13.50 3.90 39.58
CA ARG A 732 -14.55 4.59 40.36
C ARG A 732 -14.00 5.56 41.42
N LEU A 733 -13.34 6.60 40.94
CA LEU A 733 -12.63 7.56 41.78
C LEU A 733 -13.55 8.39 42.69
N GLU A 734 -13.09 8.67 43.90
CA GLU A 734 -13.71 9.56 44.87
C GLU A 734 -13.51 11.04 44.50
N ARG A 735 -14.26 11.93 45.16
CA ARG A 735 -14.21 13.39 44.91
C ARG A 735 -12.80 13.97 45.06
N ARG A 736 -12.07 13.55 46.10
CA ARG A 736 -10.71 14.04 46.39
C ARG A 736 -9.69 13.55 45.36
N GLU A 737 -9.93 12.39 44.78
CA GLU A 737 -9.03 11.78 43.79
C GLU A 737 -9.13 12.50 42.44
N TRP A 738 -10.33 12.93 42.03
CA TRP A 738 -10.49 13.78 40.84
C TRP A 738 -9.77 15.12 40.97
N LEU A 739 -9.85 15.73 42.15
CA LEU A 739 -9.15 16.97 42.44
C LEU A 739 -7.63 16.78 42.41
N LEU A 740 -7.13 15.67 42.97
CA LEU A 740 -5.72 15.30 42.87
C LEU A 740 -5.26 15.15 41.42
N LEU A 741 -6.03 14.47 40.56
CA LEU A 741 -5.67 14.32 39.15
C LEU A 741 -5.65 15.67 38.41
N ALA A 742 -6.55 16.59 38.76
CA ALA A 742 -6.52 17.97 38.23
C ALA A 742 -5.28 18.74 38.72
N ASP A 743 -4.90 18.60 39.99
CA ASP A 743 -3.66 19.18 40.53
C ASP A 743 -2.43 18.57 39.82
N VAL A 744 -2.40 17.25 39.59
CA VAL A 744 -1.32 16.56 38.87
C VAL A 744 -1.20 17.03 37.43
N PHE A 745 -2.31 17.24 36.74
CA PHE A 745 -2.29 17.78 35.37
C PHE A 745 -1.73 19.21 35.33
N LEU A 746 -2.06 20.05 36.33
CA LEU A 746 -1.46 21.38 36.49
C LEU A 746 0.04 21.30 36.81
N MET A 747 0.44 20.40 37.71
CA MET A 747 1.84 20.17 38.04
C MET A 747 2.66 19.69 36.85
N ALA A 748 2.08 18.83 35.99
CA ALA A 748 2.73 18.41 34.74
C ALA A 748 3.00 19.62 33.82
N GLY A 749 1.99 20.48 33.61
CA GLY A 749 2.18 21.73 32.85
C GLY A 749 3.21 22.67 33.46
N ALA A 750 3.23 22.80 34.80
CA ALA A 750 4.22 23.62 35.49
C ALA A 750 5.64 23.03 35.38
N ALA A 751 5.81 21.71 35.46
CA ALA A 751 7.10 21.03 35.30
C ALA A 751 7.66 21.25 33.88
N VAL A 752 6.83 21.04 32.85
CA VAL A 752 7.20 21.33 31.46
C VAL A 752 7.53 22.82 31.28
N SER A 753 6.78 23.71 31.91
CA SER A 753 7.05 25.16 31.87
C SER A 753 8.39 25.51 32.52
N LEU A 754 8.69 24.95 33.70
CA LEU A 754 9.94 25.19 34.42
C LEU A 754 11.17 24.67 33.65
N ILE A 755 11.10 23.45 33.10
CA ILE A 755 12.17 22.88 32.28
C ILE A 755 12.46 23.78 31.07
N GLY A 756 11.41 24.22 30.39
CA GLY A 756 11.54 25.14 29.27
C GLY A 756 12.15 26.47 29.68
N LEU A 757 11.61 27.12 30.72
CA LEU A 757 12.07 28.42 31.19
C LEU A 757 13.53 28.37 31.66
N TYR A 758 13.92 27.29 32.35
CA TYR A 758 15.30 27.04 32.73
C TYR A 758 16.19 27.01 31.48
N GLY A 759 15.89 26.16 30.49
CA GLY A 759 16.67 26.07 29.25
C GLY A 759 16.70 27.38 28.44
N TYR A 760 15.59 28.13 28.44
CA TYR A 760 15.48 29.43 27.79
C TYR A 760 16.44 30.47 28.40
N VAL A 761 16.52 30.51 29.73
CA VAL A 761 17.37 31.45 30.49
C VAL A 761 18.85 31.03 30.43
N THR A 762 19.15 29.75 30.64
CA THR A 762 20.54 29.25 30.66
C THR A 762 21.15 29.14 29.26
N GLY A 763 20.33 29.14 28.21
CA GLY A 763 20.81 28.93 26.84
C GLY A 763 21.21 27.49 26.53
N THR A 764 20.94 26.54 27.43
CA THR A 764 21.39 25.13 27.32
C THR A 764 20.47 24.25 26.46
N GLY A 765 19.38 24.79 25.91
CA GLY A 765 18.43 24.06 25.06
C GLY A 765 16.97 24.44 25.36
N GLY A 766 16.00 23.79 24.70
CA GLY A 766 14.57 24.01 24.96
C GLY A 766 13.97 25.28 24.34
N PHE A 767 14.67 25.89 23.37
CA PHE A 767 14.16 26.97 22.54
C PHE A 767 14.57 26.79 21.06
N ALA A 768 13.70 27.23 20.15
CA ALA A 768 13.98 27.32 18.72
C ALA A 768 14.32 28.77 18.34
N LEU A 769 15.21 28.97 17.38
CA LEU A 769 15.46 30.28 16.79
C LEU A 769 14.42 30.53 15.70
N ALA A 770 13.66 31.62 15.81
CA ALA A 770 12.79 32.10 14.73
C ALA A 770 13.62 32.69 13.57
N GLU A 771 13.01 32.92 12.40
CA GLU A 771 13.64 33.49 11.18
C GLU A 771 14.44 34.78 11.40
N GLN A 772 14.18 35.51 12.48
CA GLN A 772 14.88 36.74 12.84
C GLN A 772 15.79 36.59 14.09
N GLY A 773 16.05 35.37 14.57
CA GLY A 773 16.98 35.09 15.68
C GLY A 773 16.41 35.25 17.10
N THR A 774 15.08 35.31 17.30
CA THR A 774 14.49 35.30 18.66
C THR A 774 14.28 33.88 19.13
N ARG A 775 14.54 33.65 20.40
CA ARG A 775 14.28 32.39 21.07
C ARG A 775 12.77 32.23 21.28
N ARG A 776 12.19 31.14 20.79
CA ARG A 776 10.82 30.67 21.06
C ARG A 776 10.87 29.44 21.96
N LEU A 777 10.07 29.41 23.01
CA LEU A 777 10.09 28.33 23.98
C LEU A 777 9.48 27.05 23.40
N MET A 778 10.21 25.91 23.44
CA MET A 778 9.73 24.58 23.03
C MET A 778 9.79 23.54 24.17
N SER A 779 10.59 23.78 25.22
CA SER A 779 10.74 22.89 26.38
C SER A 779 11.13 21.45 25.96
N VAL A 780 10.35 20.44 26.37
CA VAL A 780 10.54 19.01 26.07
C VAL A 780 10.02 18.60 24.68
N TYR A 781 9.46 19.53 23.90
CA TYR A 781 8.95 19.28 22.56
C TYR A 781 9.94 19.73 21.49
N SER A 782 9.74 19.22 20.27
CA SER A 782 10.48 19.65 19.07
C SER A 782 9.95 20.94 18.42
N SER A 783 8.79 21.46 18.87
CA SER A 783 8.16 22.66 18.32
C SER A 783 7.54 23.53 19.42
N PRO A 784 7.68 24.88 19.37
CA PRO A 784 6.97 25.79 20.26
C PRO A 784 5.45 25.64 20.22
N ASN A 785 4.89 25.25 19.08
CA ASN A 785 3.44 25.08 18.93
C ASN A 785 2.93 23.86 19.71
N ASN A 786 3.68 22.74 19.71
CA ASN A 786 3.36 21.55 20.50
C ASN A 786 3.30 21.86 22.00
N LEU A 787 4.26 22.65 22.49
CA LEU A 787 4.25 23.12 23.87
C LEU A 787 2.98 23.95 24.17
N ALA A 788 2.62 24.87 23.28
CA ALA A 788 1.45 25.72 23.45
C ALA A 788 0.14 24.93 23.41
N LEU A 789 0.04 23.88 22.58
CA LEU A 789 -1.11 22.98 22.49
C LEU A 789 -1.37 22.24 23.80
N PHE A 790 -0.31 21.74 24.45
CA PHE A 790 -0.41 21.08 25.76
C PHE A 790 -0.76 22.09 26.87
N LEU A 791 0.02 23.17 27.01
CA LEU A 791 -0.17 24.16 28.07
C LEU A 791 -1.53 24.86 28.00
N GLY A 792 -2.07 25.10 26.80
CA GLY A 792 -3.41 25.67 26.61
C GLY A 792 -4.54 24.81 27.19
N ARG A 793 -4.33 23.49 27.33
CA ARG A 793 -5.30 22.56 27.95
C ARG A 793 -5.16 22.52 29.47
N VAL A 794 -3.94 22.75 29.97
CA VAL A 794 -3.65 22.80 31.41
C VAL A 794 -4.16 24.10 32.03
N LEU A 795 -3.98 25.22 31.32
CA LEU A 795 -4.37 26.56 31.77
C LEU A 795 -5.79 26.67 32.37
N PRO A 796 -6.86 26.19 31.72
CA PRO A 796 -8.22 26.30 32.26
C PRO A 796 -8.42 25.53 33.57
N PHE A 797 -7.67 24.46 33.83
CA PHE A 797 -7.68 23.81 35.15
C PHE A 797 -7.03 24.71 36.21
N GLY A 798 -5.92 25.37 35.90
CA GLY A 798 -5.28 26.34 36.80
C GLY A 798 -6.20 27.51 37.14
N VAL A 799 -6.84 28.12 36.12
CA VAL A 799 -7.82 29.20 36.29
C VAL A 799 -9.00 28.74 37.15
N ALA A 800 -9.61 27.59 36.83
CA ALA A 800 -10.74 27.07 37.59
C ALA A 800 -10.37 26.76 39.05
N LEU A 801 -9.25 26.07 39.29
CA LEU A 801 -8.77 25.75 40.64
C LEU A 801 -8.48 27.02 41.45
N PHE A 802 -7.96 28.09 40.83
CA PHE A 802 -7.73 29.38 41.49
C PHE A 802 -9.04 30.08 41.89
N CYS A 803 -10.00 30.12 40.96
CA CYS A 803 -11.30 30.77 41.13
C CYS A 803 -12.14 30.09 42.22
N PHE A 804 -12.14 28.76 42.28
CA PHE A 804 -12.92 27.96 43.22
C PHE A 804 -12.16 27.57 44.50
N ALA A 805 -10.87 27.95 44.65
CA ALA A 805 -10.08 27.61 45.84
C ALA A 805 -10.69 28.20 47.13
N PRO A 806 -10.96 27.37 48.16
CA PRO A 806 -11.54 27.81 49.42
C PRO A 806 -10.52 28.37 50.42
N SER A 807 -9.24 28.03 50.30
CA SER A 807 -8.17 28.51 51.17
C SER A 807 -7.21 29.43 50.43
N TRP A 808 -6.75 30.48 51.14
CA TRP A 808 -5.76 31.42 50.62
C TRP A 808 -4.47 30.71 50.18
N PHE A 809 -3.96 29.78 50.99
CA PHE A 809 -2.72 29.05 50.68
C PHE A 809 -2.83 28.23 49.38
N ARG A 810 -3.96 27.56 49.15
CA ARG A 810 -4.19 26.83 47.90
C ARG A 810 -4.31 27.77 46.71
N ARG A 811 -5.02 28.91 46.90
CA ARG A 811 -5.15 29.92 45.87
C ARG A 811 -3.79 30.49 45.45
N VAL A 812 -2.90 30.79 46.39
CA VAL A 812 -1.52 31.24 46.11
C VAL A 812 -0.73 30.15 45.38
N GLY A 813 -0.75 28.91 45.87
CA GLY A 813 -0.02 27.81 45.23
C GLY A 813 -0.46 27.55 43.79
N VAL A 814 -1.77 27.44 43.54
CA VAL A 814 -2.33 27.28 42.19
C VAL A 814 -2.04 28.52 41.33
N GLY A 815 -2.09 29.72 41.90
CA GLY A 815 -1.77 30.97 41.22
C GLY A 815 -0.33 31.00 40.70
N ILE A 816 0.64 30.57 41.52
CA ILE A 816 2.06 30.48 41.12
C ILE A 816 2.24 29.49 39.97
N LEU A 817 1.67 28.28 40.08
CA LEU A 817 1.77 27.28 39.02
C LEU A 817 1.11 27.74 37.71
N THR A 818 -0.06 28.40 37.81
CA THR A 818 -0.77 28.94 36.65
C THR A 818 0.01 30.10 36.01
N ALA A 819 0.65 30.96 36.80
CA ALA A 819 1.49 32.04 36.30
C ALA A 819 2.73 31.51 35.56
N LEU A 820 3.35 30.43 36.05
CA LEU A 820 4.44 29.74 35.35
C LEU A 820 3.99 29.20 33.98
N VAL A 821 2.82 28.55 33.94
CA VAL A 821 2.21 28.06 32.69
C VAL A 821 1.91 29.20 31.72
N LEU A 822 1.35 30.31 32.20
CA LEU A 822 1.06 31.49 31.39
C LEU A 822 2.33 32.13 30.81
N LEU A 823 3.39 32.26 31.62
CA LEU A 823 4.67 32.81 31.17
C LEU A 823 5.31 31.93 30.09
N ALA A 824 5.35 30.62 30.31
CA ALA A 824 5.88 29.68 29.32
C ALA A 824 5.05 29.73 28.02
N LEU A 825 3.72 29.75 28.14
CA LEU A 825 2.82 29.85 26.99
C LEU A 825 3.03 31.14 26.20
N ALA A 826 3.22 32.29 26.86
CA ALA A 826 3.55 33.55 26.19
C ALA A 826 4.88 33.48 25.42
N LEU A 827 5.90 32.82 25.97
CA LEU A 827 7.21 32.66 25.34
C LEU A 827 7.24 31.64 24.20
N THR A 828 6.20 30.81 24.04
CA THR A 828 6.06 29.95 22.83
C THR A 828 5.86 30.77 21.57
N GLN A 829 5.26 31.96 21.71
CA GLN A 829 4.85 32.83 20.60
C GLN A 829 3.97 32.09 19.57
N SER A 830 3.17 31.11 20.01
CA SER A 830 2.21 30.40 19.15
C SER A 830 0.98 31.26 18.89
N LEU A 831 0.74 31.61 17.62
CA LEU A 831 -0.42 32.41 17.22
C LEU A 831 -1.74 31.67 17.44
N GLY A 832 -1.77 30.36 17.19
CA GLY A 832 -2.96 29.54 17.44
C GLY A 832 -3.35 29.56 18.92
N ALA A 833 -2.37 29.50 19.82
CA ALA A 833 -2.61 29.60 21.26
C ALA A 833 -3.06 31.01 21.66
N ALA A 834 -2.35 32.05 21.20
CA ALA A 834 -2.60 33.43 21.62
C ALA A 834 -3.94 33.99 21.12
N LEU A 835 -4.34 33.65 19.89
CA LEU A 835 -5.53 34.23 19.24
C LEU A 835 -6.79 33.38 19.40
N LEU A 836 -6.67 32.05 19.50
CA LEU A 836 -7.82 31.14 19.51
C LEU A 836 -7.88 30.31 20.79
N GLY A 837 -6.84 29.50 21.06
CA GLY A 837 -6.84 28.50 22.12
C GLY A 837 -7.03 29.07 23.54
N VAL A 838 -6.12 29.95 23.96
CA VAL A 838 -6.12 30.56 25.30
C VAL A 838 -7.33 31.45 25.53
N PRO A 839 -7.70 32.37 24.61
CA PRO A 839 -8.93 33.15 24.76
C PRO A 839 -10.17 32.26 24.95
N ALA A 840 -10.32 31.20 24.15
CA ALA A 840 -11.45 30.28 24.28
C ALA A 840 -11.45 29.52 25.61
N ALA A 841 -10.31 28.99 26.06
CA ALA A 841 -10.18 28.29 27.34
C ALA A 841 -10.48 29.20 28.54
N VAL A 842 -9.86 30.38 28.58
CA VAL A 842 -10.01 31.34 29.69
C VAL A 842 -11.42 31.91 29.72
N ALA A 843 -11.99 32.26 28.56
CA ALA A 843 -13.38 32.72 28.48
C ALA A 843 -14.36 31.65 28.96
N CYS A 844 -14.19 30.40 28.52
CA CYS A 844 -15.01 29.29 28.98
C CYS A 844 -14.91 29.11 30.51
N ALA A 845 -13.69 29.12 31.06
CA ALA A 845 -13.47 28.94 32.49
C ALA A 845 -14.08 30.07 33.34
N LEU A 846 -13.86 31.34 32.96
CA LEU A 846 -14.33 32.50 33.71
C LEU A 846 -15.86 32.68 33.63
N LEU A 847 -16.46 32.48 32.46
CA LEU A 847 -17.92 32.60 32.27
C LEU A 847 -18.69 31.50 33.01
N LEU A 848 -18.11 30.29 33.09
CA LEU A 848 -18.69 29.19 33.85
C LEU A 848 -18.41 29.28 35.36
N TRP A 849 -17.38 30.01 35.79
CA TRP A 849 -17.19 30.33 37.20
C TRP A 849 -18.25 31.31 37.70
N ASP A 850 -18.32 32.49 37.07
CA ASP A 850 -19.33 33.52 37.34
C ASP A 850 -19.47 34.41 36.10
N TRP A 851 -20.61 34.34 35.42
CA TRP A 851 -20.82 35.06 34.16
C TRP A 851 -20.72 36.59 34.29
N ARG A 852 -21.03 37.16 35.47
CA ARG A 852 -20.94 38.62 35.69
C ARG A 852 -19.50 39.02 35.95
N ARG A 853 -18.87 38.42 36.97
CA ARG A 853 -17.48 38.75 37.33
C ARG A 853 -16.50 38.35 36.24
N GLY A 854 -16.69 37.17 35.68
CA GLY A 854 -15.91 36.66 34.54
C GLY A 854 -16.07 37.56 33.31
N GLY A 855 -17.29 38.04 33.01
CA GLY A 855 -17.52 38.99 31.92
C GLY A 855 -16.74 40.31 32.09
N VAL A 856 -16.70 40.86 33.31
CA VAL A 856 -15.90 42.07 33.62
C VAL A 856 -14.40 41.81 33.45
N ILE A 857 -13.90 40.66 33.94
CA ILE A 857 -12.48 40.29 33.79
C ILE A 857 -12.13 40.13 32.31
N LEU A 858 -12.99 39.47 31.52
CA LEU A 858 -12.78 39.29 30.09
C LEU A 858 -12.81 40.62 29.33
N LEU A 859 -13.70 41.54 29.69
CA LEU A 859 -13.72 42.88 29.12
C LEU A 859 -12.42 43.64 29.45
N GLY A 860 -11.91 43.50 30.67
CA GLY A 860 -10.62 44.05 31.08
C GLY A 860 -9.46 43.47 30.28
N ILE A 861 -9.40 42.14 30.13
CA ILE A 861 -8.38 41.45 29.30
C ILE A 861 -8.47 41.92 27.84
N ALA A 862 -9.68 42.01 27.28
CA ALA A 862 -9.91 42.47 25.92
C ALA A 862 -9.46 43.93 25.74
N LEU A 863 -9.77 44.81 26.70
CA LEU A 863 -9.33 46.20 26.67
C LEU A 863 -7.80 46.31 26.74
N ILE A 864 -7.16 45.54 27.63
CA ILE A 864 -5.69 45.48 27.71
C ILE A 864 -5.11 44.96 26.38
N ALA A 865 -5.70 43.93 25.79
CA ALA A 865 -5.25 43.40 24.49
C ALA A 865 -5.40 44.44 23.37
N VAL A 866 -6.51 45.18 23.32
CA VAL A 866 -6.73 46.28 22.36
C VAL A 866 -5.73 47.41 22.57
N ILE A 867 -5.44 47.79 23.82
CA ILE A 867 -4.43 48.82 24.15
C ILE A 867 -3.01 48.33 23.82
N ALA A 868 -2.74 47.04 24.00
CA ALA A 868 -1.46 46.43 23.67
C ALA A 868 -1.28 46.21 22.15
N LEU A 869 -2.35 46.17 21.37
CA LEU A 869 -2.32 45.88 19.93
C LEU A 869 -1.48 46.89 19.12
N PRO A 870 -1.60 48.23 19.31
CA PRO A 870 -0.74 49.21 18.65
C PRO A 870 0.73 49.10 19.05
N VAL A 871 1.01 48.70 20.30
CA VAL A 871 2.37 48.47 20.80
C VAL A 871 2.95 47.21 20.16
N ALA A 872 2.15 46.13 20.09
CA ALA A 872 2.48 44.91 19.38
C ALA A 872 2.72 45.18 17.88
N ALA A 873 1.87 45.96 17.22
CA ALA A 873 2.01 46.32 15.82
C ALA A 873 3.23 47.21 15.50
N ARG A 874 3.94 47.72 16.52
CA ARG A 874 5.24 48.41 16.35
C ARG A 874 6.44 47.49 16.55
N ILE A 875 6.23 46.26 17.00
CA ILE A 875 7.28 45.25 17.12
C ILE A 875 7.35 44.52 15.77
N PRO A 876 8.46 44.62 15.00
CA PRO A 876 8.54 44.09 13.62
C PRO A 876 8.17 42.61 13.45
N ARG A 877 8.28 41.80 14.51
CA ARG A 877 7.87 40.39 14.52
C ARG A 877 6.37 40.17 14.72
N LEU A 878 5.73 40.98 15.54
CA LEU A 878 4.27 40.94 15.72
C LEU A 878 3.56 41.61 14.53
N GLN A 879 4.23 42.50 13.78
CA GLN A 879 3.79 42.92 12.45
C GLN A 879 3.67 41.73 11.50
N GLY A 880 4.71 40.89 11.39
CA GLY A 880 4.67 39.69 10.54
C GLY A 880 3.62 38.65 10.95
N ALA A 881 3.23 38.62 12.23
CA ALA A 881 2.16 37.77 12.74
C ALA A 881 0.74 38.32 12.52
N LEU A 882 0.61 39.64 12.35
CA LEU A 882 -0.65 40.35 12.07
C LEU A 882 -0.87 40.58 10.56
N ASP A 883 0.15 40.31 9.75
CA ASP A 883 0.13 40.41 8.30
C ASP A 883 -0.45 39.13 7.68
N LEU A 884 -1.76 39.17 7.41
CA LEU A 884 -2.52 38.06 6.81
C LEU A 884 -2.04 37.66 5.41
N SER A 885 -1.17 38.47 4.77
CA SER A 885 -0.70 38.29 3.40
C SER A 885 0.61 37.48 3.26
N ARG A 886 1.23 37.03 4.36
CA ARG A 886 2.54 36.33 4.35
C ARG A 886 2.46 34.80 4.15
N ALA A 887 3.62 34.24 3.77
CA ALA A 887 3.89 32.82 3.47
C ALA A 887 3.21 31.78 4.40
N SER A 888 3.15 32.00 5.71
CA SER A 888 2.56 31.00 6.64
C SER A 888 1.04 30.80 6.52
N SER A 889 0.28 31.83 6.10
CA SER A 889 -1.17 31.70 5.88
C SER A 889 -1.47 31.07 4.51
N LEU A 890 -0.68 31.43 3.48
CA LEU A 890 -0.73 30.86 2.13
C LEU A 890 -0.32 29.37 2.10
N MET A 891 0.66 28.98 2.92
CA MET A 891 1.09 27.59 3.04
C MET A 891 0.00 26.70 3.64
N ARG A 892 -0.79 27.22 4.60
CA ARG A 892 -1.93 26.50 5.17
C ARG A 892 -3.07 26.33 4.16
N THR A 893 -3.32 27.32 3.31
CA THR A 893 -4.36 27.18 2.28
C THR A 893 -3.98 26.13 1.25
N GLN A 894 -2.71 26.07 0.83
CA GLN A 894 -2.18 25.01 -0.04
C GLN A 894 -2.27 23.62 0.63
N LEU A 895 -1.90 23.52 1.92
CA LEU A 895 -1.99 22.27 2.67
C LEU A 895 -3.44 21.79 2.82
N TRP A 896 -4.38 22.70 3.07
CA TRP A 896 -5.81 22.39 3.13
C TRP A 896 -6.35 21.99 1.76
N GLN A 897 -5.88 22.61 0.68
CA GLN A 897 -6.23 22.19 -0.67
C GLN A 897 -5.75 20.77 -0.95
N ALA A 898 -4.50 20.43 -0.62
CA ALA A 898 -3.98 19.06 -0.72
C ALA A 898 -4.80 18.07 0.14
N SER A 899 -5.20 18.48 1.35
CA SER A 899 -6.05 17.70 2.25
C SER A 899 -7.44 17.46 1.67
N LEU A 900 -8.03 18.45 1.02
CA LEU A 900 -9.33 18.33 0.34
C LEU A 900 -9.22 17.45 -0.90
N SER A 901 -8.11 17.49 -1.65
CA SER A 901 -7.85 16.56 -2.75
C SER A 901 -7.76 15.12 -2.25
N MET A 902 -7.06 14.87 -1.14
CA MET A 902 -7.04 13.55 -0.49
C MET A 902 -8.45 13.08 -0.08
N ILE A 903 -9.28 13.98 0.49
CA ILE A 903 -10.66 13.66 0.86
C ILE A 903 -11.54 13.41 -0.37
N ALA A 904 -11.33 14.13 -1.46
CA ALA A 904 -12.08 13.94 -2.70
C ALA A 904 -11.82 12.54 -3.30
N GLU A 905 -10.58 12.05 -3.22
CA GLU A 905 -10.22 10.68 -3.63
C GLU A 905 -10.67 9.62 -2.61
N HIS A 906 -10.70 9.95 -1.30
CA HIS A 906 -11.03 9.01 -0.22
C HIS A 906 -12.12 9.52 0.74
N PRO A 907 -13.36 9.81 0.27
CA PRO A 907 -14.34 10.53 1.07
C PRO A 907 -14.86 9.74 2.26
N LEU A 908 -15.00 8.41 2.13
CA LEU A 908 -15.58 7.56 3.18
C LEU A 908 -14.53 7.06 4.17
N THR A 909 -13.40 6.58 3.65
CA THR A 909 -12.35 5.90 4.42
C THR A 909 -11.30 6.85 4.97
N GLY A 910 -11.14 8.03 4.35
CA GLY A 910 -9.92 8.81 4.50
C GLY A 910 -8.70 8.03 3.97
N VAL A 911 -7.52 8.53 4.29
CA VAL A 911 -6.23 7.92 3.92
C VAL A 911 -5.74 6.89 4.94
N GLY A 912 -6.26 6.92 6.17
CA GLY A 912 -5.87 6.00 7.24
C GLY A 912 -4.88 6.59 8.25
N LEU A 913 -4.62 5.86 9.34
CA LEU A 913 -3.71 6.29 10.39
C LEU A 913 -2.27 6.43 9.87
N ASP A 914 -1.65 7.54 10.22
CA ASP A 914 -0.27 7.92 9.91
C ASP A 914 0.10 7.92 8.41
N GLN A 915 -0.87 8.15 7.51
CA GLN A 915 -0.62 8.11 6.06
C GLN A 915 -0.38 9.49 5.43
N PHE A 916 -0.73 10.58 6.12
CA PHE A 916 -0.72 11.93 5.55
C PHE A 916 0.65 12.34 5.00
N LEU A 917 1.72 12.16 5.79
CA LEU A 917 3.09 12.52 5.40
C LEU A 917 3.49 11.90 4.06
N TYR A 918 3.30 10.58 3.95
CA TYR A 918 3.73 9.78 2.80
C TYR A 918 2.98 10.19 1.53
N LEU A 919 1.67 10.42 1.64
CA LEU A 919 0.84 10.83 0.51
C LEU A 919 1.04 12.29 0.14
N TYR A 920 1.17 13.19 1.12
CA TYR A 920 1.45 14.60 0.87
C TYR A 920 2.74 14.72 0.06
N ARG A 921 3.82 14.11 0.55
CA ARG A 921 5.15 14.14 -0.09
C ARG A 921 5.17 13.53 -1.50
N SER A 922 4.44 12.45 -1.73
CA SER A 922 4.58 11.63 -2.96
C SER A 922 3.44 11.75 -3.98
N ARG A 923 2.35 12.45 -3.64
CA ARG A 923 1.16 12.56 -4.52
C ARG A 923 0.50 13.93 -4.48
N TYR A 924 0.37 14.55 -3.31
CA TYR A 924 -0.49 15.73 -3.14
C TYR A 924 0.24 17.04 -2.87
N ILE A 925 1.57 17.05 -2.90
CA ILE A 925 2.34 18.30 -2.77
C ILE A 925 2.12 19.16 -4.01
N LEU A 926 1.51 20.32 -3.80
CA LEU A 926 1.27 21.27 -4.88
C LEU A 926 2.61 21.84 -5.37
N PRO A 927 2.77 22.11 -6.68
CA PRO A 927 3.98 22.75 -7.21
C PRO A 927 4.34 24.08 -6.54
N SER A 928 3.32 24.81 -6.05
CA SER A 928 3.48 26.07 -5.31
C SER A 928 3.78 25.90 -3.81
N ALA A 929 3.78 24.66 -3.29
CA ALA A 929 3.98 24.31 -1.88
C ALA A 929 5.30 23.56 -1.64
N TRP A 930 6.29 23.76 -2.53
CA TRP A 930 7.54 22.98 -2.55
C TRP A 930 8.46 23.21 -1.34
N GLU A 931 8.26 24.30 -0.59
CA GLU A 931 9.13 24.73 0.51
C GLU A 931 9.05 23.83 1.76
N GLU A 932 7.89 23.23 2.05
CA GLU A 932 7.68 22.35 3.22
C GLU A 932 7.14 20.97 2.80
N PRO A 933 7.95 20.13 2.14
CA PRO A 933 7.49 18.85 1.59
C PRO A 933 7.23 17.75 2.63
N ASP A 934 7.57 18.00 3.89
CA ASP A 934 7.63 17.01 4.96
C ASP A 934 6.58 17.22 6.07
N LEU A 935 5.48 17.89 5.73
CA LEU A 935 4.35 18.10 6.61
C LEU A 935 3.61 16.77 6.89
N SER A 936 3.36 16.49 8.17
CA SER A 936 2.81 15.20 8.63
C SER A 936 1.32 15.22 9.00
N HIS A 937 0.66 16.38 8.97
CA HIS A 937 -0.76 16.52 9.25
C HIS A 937 -1.32 17.84 8.66
N PRO A 938 -2.65 17.98 8.50
CA PRO A 938 -3.25 19.10 7.76
C PRO A 938 -3.36 20.42 8.54
N HIS A 939 -2.80 20.52 9.75
CA HIS A 939 -3.00 21.65 10.69
C HIS A 939 -4.47 22.08 10.85
N ASN A 940 -5.41 21.14 10.81
CA ASN A 940 -6.83 21.37 11.06
C ASN A 940 -7.49 20.11 11.61
N LEU A 941 -8.08 20.21 12.79
CA LEU A 941 -8.66 19.10 13.55
C LEU A 941 -9.72 18.32 12.77
N LEU A 942 -10.58 19.00 12.01
CA LEU A 942 -11.65 18.34 11.27
C LEU A 942 -11.09 17.58 10.07
N LEU A 943 -10.15 18.18 9.35
CA LEU A 943 -9.45 17.52 8.23
C LEU A 943 -8.65 16.32 8.75
N ASP A 944 -7.99 16.46 9.90
CA ASP A 944 -7.15 15.41 10.49
C ASP A 944 -7.99 14.19 10.90
N PHE A 945 -9.14 14.39 11.56
CA PHE A 945 -10.08 13.30 11.87
C PHE A 945 -10.66 12.64 10.62
N TRP A 946 -10.99 13.43 9.59
CA TRP A 946 -11.53 12.89 8.34
C TRP A 946 -10.46 12.08 7.58
N LEU A 947 -9.26 12.62 7.45
CA LEU A 947 -8.18 11.96 6.73
C LEU A 947 -7.73 10.67 7.43
N ARG A 948 -7.60 10.66 8.76
CA ARG A 948 -7.11 9.47 9.48
C ARG A 948 -8.17 8.39 9.68
N LEU A 949 -9.42 8.78 9.96
CA LEU A 949 -10.49 7.86 10.39
C LEU A 949 -11.71 7.85 9.44
N GLY A 950 -11.64 8.59 8.34
CA GLY A 950 -12.72 8.70 7.37
C GLY A 950 -13.91 9.54 7.85
N LEU A 951 -14.98 9.56 7.05
CA LEU A 951 -16.24 10.22 7.40
C LEU A 951 -16.82 9.67 8.71
N GLY A 952 -16.64 8.37 8.97
CA GLY A 952 -17.04 7.74 10.22
C GLY A 952 -16.35 8.37 11.45
N GLY A 953 -15.05 8.67 11.34
CA GLY A 953 -14.29 9.35 12.38
C GLY A 953 -14.78 10.77 12.66
N LEU A 954 -15.05 11.54 11.60
CA LEU A 954 -15.60 12.89 11.71
C LEU A 954 -16.97 12.90 12.39
N VAL A 955 -17.86 11.98 12.00
CA VAL A 955 -19.20 11.83 12.60
C VAL A 955 -19.09 11.39 14.07
N ALA A 956 -18.22 10.43 14.39
CA ALA A 956 -17.99 9.98 15.77
C ALA A 956 -17.46 11.11 16.64
N PHE A 957 -16.50 11.89 16.13
CA PHE A 957 -15.96 13.07 16.81
C PHE A 957 -17.04 14.14 17.03
N GLY A 958 -17.85 14.47 16.01
CA GLY A 958 -18.96 15.41 16.14
C GLY A 958 -20.00 14.96 17.18
N ALA A 959 -20.37 13.68 17.18
CA ALA A 959 -21.27 13.11 18.18
C ALA A 959 -20.67 13.17 19.59
N LEU A 960 -19.36 12.93 19.73
CA LEU A 960 -18.63 13.04 20.99
C LEU A 960 -18.65 14.46 21.53
N GLN A 961 -18.45 15.47 20.68
CA GLN A 961 -18.55 16.88 21.06
C GLN A 961 -19.97 17.24 21.53
N LEU A 962 -21.00 16.81 20.80
CA LEU A 962 -22.40 17.05 21.20
C LEU A 962 -22.71 16.44 22.56
N VAL A 963 -22.28 15.21 22.81
CA VAL A 963 -22.49 14.52 24.10
C VAL A 963 -21.67 15.18 25.21
N PHE A 964 -20.42 15.55 24.94
CA PHE A 964 -19.51 16.20 25.88
C PHE A 964 -20.09 17.51 26.40
N TRP A 965 -20.42 18.45 25.51
CA TRP A 965 -20.95 19.76 25.90
C TRP A 965 -22.31 19.65 26.59
N ARG A 966 -23.23 18.80 26.09
CA ARG A 966 -24.55 18.60 26.72
C ARG A 966 -24.44 18.06 28.15
N ARG A 967 -23.60 17.04 28.37
CA ARG A 967 -23.45 16.41 29.69
C ARG A 967 -22.59 17.26 30.63
N GLY A 968 -21.49 17.83 30.14
CA GLY A 968 -20.61 18.69 30.93
C GLY A 968 -21.33 19.93 31.45
N LEU A 969 -22.12 20.63 30.63
CA LEU A 969 -22.90 21.78 31.07
C LEU A 969 -24.02 21.42 32.06
N ARG A 970 -24.65 20.24 31.90
CA ARG A 970 -25.63 19.74 32.88
C ARG A 970 -24.97 19.42 34.22
N LEU A 971 -23.82 18.75 34.18
CA LEU A 971 -23.04 18.40 35.35
C LEU A 971 -22.55 19.65 36.09
N TRP A 972 -22.04 20.64 35.37
CA TRP A 972 -21.67 21.94 35.94
C TRP A 972 -22.84 22.62 36.67
N ARG A 973 -24.05 22.64 36.06
CA ARG A 973 -25.25 23.20 36.72
C ARG A 973 -25.62 22.42 37.99
N ALA A 974 -25.53 21.10 37.96
CA ALA A 974 -25.85 20.24 39.10
C ALA A 974 -24.84 20.39 40.26
N LEU A 975 -23.57 20.67 39.95
CA LEU A 975 -22.48 20.72 40.94
C LEU A 975 -22.18 22.12 41.48
N ARG A 976 -22.99 23.15 41.19
CA ARG A 976 -22.75 24.53 41.68
C ARG A 976 -22.55 24.66 43.19
N GLY A 977 -23.06 23.71 43.99
CA GLY A 977 -22.85 23.66 45.44
C GLY A 977 -21.55 22.98 45.89
N ASP A 978 -20.83 22.29 45.02
CA ASP A 978 -19.53 21.65 45.30
C ASP A 978 -18.42 22.39 44.54
N PRO A 979 -17.67 23.30 45.20
CA PRO A 979 -16.67 24.12 44.53
C PRO A 979 -15.50 23.29 43.97
N TRP A 980 -15.18 22.15 44.59
CA TRP A 980 -14.06 21.31 44.16
C TRP A 980 -14.36 20.59 42.85
N LEU A 981 -15.51 19.90 42.79
CA LEU A 981 -15.92 19.22 41.56
C LEU A 981 -16.31 20.22 40.47
N SER A 982 -16.85 21.39 40.84
CA SER A 982 -17.07 22.49 39.90
C SER A 982 -15.77 22.94 39.23
N ALA A 983 -14.69 23.11 39.98
CA ALA A 983 -13.40 23.48 39.43
C ALA A 983 -12.90 22.46 38.39
N CYS A 984 -13.00 21.17 38.70
CA CYS A 984 -12.61 20.08 37.81
C CYS A 984 -13.44 20.08 36.51
N VAL A 985 -14.75 20.26 36.60
CA VAL A 985 -15.67 20.27 35.44
C VAL A 985 -15.46 21.52 34.58
N VAL A 986 -15.29 22.70 35.20
CA VAL A 986 -15.00 23.95 34.48
C VAL A 986 -13.64 23.88 33.79
N GLY A 987 -12.62 23.33 34.47
CA GLY A 987 -11.31 23.07 33.85
C GLY A 987 -11.40 22.14 32.64
N ALA A 988 -12.17 21.06 32.74
CA ALA A 988 -12.41 20.12 31.64
C ALA A 988 -13.15 20.77 30.45
N LEU A 989 -14.18 21.59 30.71
CA LEU A 989 -14.90 22.33 29.67
C LEU A 989 -14.00 23.37 28.99
N GLY A 990 -13.20 24.12 29.76
CA GLY A 990 -12.23 25.06 29.21
C GLY A 990 -11.12 24.39 28.41
N ALA A 991 -10.63 23.22 28.86
CA ALA A 991 -9.65 22.44 28.12
C ALA A 991 -10.21 21.98 26.77
N MET A 992 -11.47 21.51 26.73
CA MET A 992 -12.14 21.16 25.47
C MET A 992 -12.34 22.38 24.56
N ALA A 993 -12.64 23.56 25.11
CA ALA A 993 -12.71 24.79 24.33
C ALA A 993 -11.37 25.11 23.63
N ASN A 994 -10.24 24.97 24.35
CA ASN A 994 -8.92 25.11 23.75
C ASN A 994 -8.62 24.04 22.70
N ILE A 995 -8.97 22.77 22.96
CA ILE A 995 -8.81 21.66 22.00
C ILE A 995 -9.48 22.00 20.67
N LEU A 996 -10.73 22.50 20.71
CA LEU A 996 -11.46 22.88 19.51
C LEU A 996 -10.89 24.13 18.86
N ALA A 997 -10.67 25.22 19.62
CA ALA A 997 -10.28 26.51 19.06
C ALA A 997 -8.85 26.51 18.51
N HIS A 998 -7.88 25.97 19.25
CA HIS A 998 -6.50 25.86 18.76
C HIS A 998 -6.41 24.82 17.64
N GLY A 999 -7.21 23.75 17.71
CA GLY A 999 -7.25 22.71 16.68
C GLY A 999 -7.77 23.16 15.32
N LEU A 1000 -8.39 24.33 15.18
CA LEU A 1000 -8.77 24.87 13.87
C LEU A 1000 -7.55 25.23 12.99
N VAL A 1001 -6.38 25.42 13.60
CA VAL A 1001 -5.16 25.90 12.94
C VAL A 1001 -3.92 25.07 13.27
N ASP A 1002 -4.07 23.97 14.00
CA ASP A 1002 -2.97 23.06 14.34
C ASP A 1002 -3.46 21.64 14.72
N ASN A 1003 -2.55 20.70 14.99
CA ASN A 1003 -2.91 19.38 15.51
C ASN A 1003 -3.58 19.51 16.89
N SER A 1004 -4.60 18.71 17.20
CA SER A 1004 -5.26 18.76 18.51
C SER A 1004 -5.67 17.39 19.06
N TYR A 1005 -5.34 16.27 18.41
CA TYR A 1005 -5.63 14.95 18.97
C TYR A 1005 -4.54 13.94 18.68
N PHE A 1006 -4.03 13.88 17.45
CA PHE A 1006 -3.11 12.84 16.99
C PHE A 1006 -1.66 13.13 17.40
N VAL A 1007 -1.45 13.35 18.70
CA VAL A 1007 -0.16 13.38 19.39
C VAL A 1007 -0.38 12.73 20.75
N ILE A 1008 0.61 11.99 21.26
CA ILE A 1008 0.47 11.14 22.45
C ILE A 1008 -0.11 11.93 23.64
N ASP A 1009 0.55 13.00 24.10
CA ASP A 1009 0.11 13.81 25.23
C ASP A 1009 -1.26 14.48 25.01
N LEU A 1010 -1.54 14.86 23.76
CA LEU A 1010 -2.81 15.44 23.36
C LEU A 1010 -3.96 14.42 23.41
N ALA A 1011 -3.71 13.17 23.03
CA ALA A 1011 -4.70 12.09 23.13
C ALA A 1011 -4.98 11.69 24.59
N TYR A 1012 -3.95 11.63 25.44
CA TYR A 1012 -4.09 11.38 26.88
C TYR A 1012 -4.87 12.50 27.58
N SER A 1013 -4.55 13.77 27.31
CA SER A 1013 -5.29 14.91 27.87
C SER A 1013 -6.74 14.96 27.40
N PHE A 1014 -7.01 14.59 26.14
CA PHE A 1014 -8.37 14.44 25.63
C PHE A 1014 -9.14 13.34 26.38
N CYS A 1015 -8.53 12.15 26.54
CA CYS A 1015 -9.13 11.03 27.25
C CYS A 1015 -9.36 11.33 28.74
N PHE A 1016 -8.49 12.13 29.36
CA PHE A 1016 -8.67 12.62 30.73
C PHE A 1016 -9.93 13.49 30.85
N VAL A 1017 -10.06 14.50 30.00
CA VAL A 1017 -11.17 15.45 30.01
C VAL A 1017 -12.51 14.74 29.73
N VAL A 1018 -12.54 13.83 28.76
CA VAL A 1018 -13.73 13.01 28.47
C VAL A 1018 -14.04 12.04 29.61
N GLY A 1019 -13.01 11.37 30.16
CA GLY A 1019 -13.12 10.44 31.28
C GLY A 1019 -13.69 11.10 32.54
N LEU A 1020 -13.24 12.31 32.86
CA LEU A 1020 -13.70 13.10 33.99
C LEU A 1020 -15.21 13.40 33.91
N ILE A 1021 -15.68 13.95 32.79
CA ILE A 1021 -17.11 14.24 32.59
C ILE A 1021 -17.94 12.95 32.56
N SER A 1022 -17.41 11.90 31.93
CA SER A 1022 -18.08 10.61 31.77
C SER A 1022 -18.29 9.89 33.11
N SER A 1023 -17.27 9.88 33.97
CA SER A 1023 -17.33 9.27 35.31
C SER A 1023 -18.21 10.04 36.28
N LEU A 1024 -18.10 11.37 36.33
CA LEU A 1024 -18.88 12.20 37.26
C LEU A 1024 -20.37 12.25 36.92
N TYR A 1025 -20.76 12.12 35.64
CA TYR A 1025 -22.17 12.10 35.24
C TYR A 1025 -22.92 10.82 35.68
N GLN A 1026 -22.21 9.74 36.05
CA GLN A 1026 -22.80 8.49 36.54
C GLN A 1026 -22.80 8.35 38.06
N ALA A 1027 -22.23 9.32 38.81
CA ALA A 1027 -22.30 9.32 40.26
C ALA A 1027 -23.77 9.54 40.68
N PRO A 1028 -24.36 8.63 41.50
CA PRO A 1028 -25.74 8.73 41.94
C PRO A 1028 -26.03 10.02 42.73
#